data_AF-A0A957D9X9-F1
#
_entry.id   AF-A0A957D9X9-F1
#
_cell.length_a   1.000
_cell.length_b   1.000
_cell.length_c   1.000
_cell.angle_alpha   90.00
_cell.angle_beta   90.00
_cell.angle_gamma   90.00
#
_symmetry.space_group_name_H-M   'P 1'
#
loop_
_entity.id
_entity.type
_entity.pdbx_description
1 polymer ?
#
loop_
_entity_poly.entity_id
_entity_poly.type
_entity_poly.pdbx_seq_one_letter_code
_entity_poly.pdbx_strand_id
1 'polypeptide(L)'
;VKVSGAAFTDLAVNKEAMADVANVALGQGKALKTYVPAGLKTTYKKWGFKDDGAYMVLQPGDMPAFVSSMGKKPKAAPKSKSQQTAVEDDVVSVIGTPGDVSAKAAVKLSKTALVGHLAPKAGVAAYKLTKYTKAQLVQFMEMDAFQAIDLLQKGSAPPAPTPPAKAPEPVPVVKKRPLPDNLPAFQMPDPPGFPADVAQMKTVSSLGGSTGAKLVEDPATGKRYVLKKGNSSGHLREEAYADAAYQALGLNVPAFKVYETADGPVKLAEFKSGTRSLGEALAQASPAERKKLVKEVQKGFAADALLGNWDVLGASKDNILVDDDGRVWRVDNGGSFRYRAQGKKKEKEFLGDYPVELWTMRDKSVGPENAQLFGSLDIYEVMEGVREIVPKGEKLLAAVPEELRPMVHGRVEIMRDLLGTSDAFKGDRWQASYTDGFLEQSTYIRRQGLIDAMPQKLKQPKAGSTTVYDEHGQQFDKLRGKDSHVEAWAAYCKANGGDPAIIRYWMGQQAGSSWSGASKALKYRIALERGGKFDEYYWQGGVGAAKKQYEATIKKVGRDTYHKTWAMWHAWVYESLRHTEFSRKKGGIVELVRTEGSDIMGTYGVKLGQRNVQMLRGAAESGSIFRAKRIVAGGEVTTQRVPLHRVLGYYWGDRPGATNGYGGFLGDAENEFVFIPEGIPFDYVDSIYGSQGVEAYWK
;
A
#
# COMPACT_ATOMS: atom_id res chain seq x y z
N VAL A 1 16.35 7.87 19.00
CA VAL A 1 15.41 8.01 20.14
C VAL A 1 14.94 9.46 20.18
N LYS A 2 13.65 9.76 20.40
CA LYS A 2 13.19 11.15 20.53
C LYS A 2 13.60 11.69 21.89
N VAL A 3 14.27 12.84 21.90
CA VAL A 3 14.47 13.67 23.10
C VAL A 3 13.36 14.71 23.10
N SER A 4 12.71 14.97 24.23
CA SER A 4 11.63 15.95 24.33
C SER A 4 12.18 17.39 24.33
N GLY A 5 11.33 18.37 23.98
CA GLY A 5 11.70 19.79 23.99
C GLY A 5 12.17 20.29 25.36
N ALA A 6 11.67 19.69 26.45
CA ALA A 6 12.07 19.99 27.83
C ALA A 6 13.54 19.70 28.13
N ALA A 7 14.23 18.87 27.34
CA ALA A 7 15.67 18.68 27.50
C ALA A 7 16.49 19.90 27.04
N PHE A 8 15.93 20.84 26.27
CA PHE A 8 16.67 22.01 25.81
C PHE A 8 16.62 23.21 26.77
N THR A 9 15.81 23.15 27.84
CA THR A 9 15.70 24.22 28.84
C THR A 9 16.67 24.08 30.02
N ASP A 10 17.17 22.87 30.32
CA ASP A 10 18.24 22.64 31.31
C ASP A 10 19.41 21.92 30.64
N LEU A 11 20.56 22.59 30.61
CA LEU A 11 21.76 22.10 29.93
C LEU A 11 22.44 20.92 30.66
N ALA A 12 22.34 20.84 31.98
CA ALA A 12 22.92 19.76 32.78
C ALA A 12 22.13 18.46 32.61
N VAL A 13 20.79 18.54 32.72
CA VAL A 13 19.87 17.42 32.47
C VAL A 13 20.03 16.90 31.04
N ASN A 14 20.18 17.81 30.06
CA ASN A 14 20.45 17.44 28.67
C ASN A 14 21.77 16.67 28.52
N LYS A 15 22.86 17.18 29.12
CA LYS A 15 24.17 16.54 29.05
C LYS A 15 24.14 15.13 29.64
N GLU A 16 23.42 14.96 30.76
CA GLU A 16 23.24 13.67 31.40
C GLU A 16 22.45 12.68 30.53
N ALA A 17 21.31 13.10 30.00
CA ALA A 17 20.51 12.27 29.09
C ALA A 17 21.27 11.89 27.82
N MET A 18 22.08 12.82 27.27
CA MET A 18 22.96 12.53 26.14
C MET A 18 24.03 11.51 26.49
N ALA A 19 24.57 11.51 27.72
CA ALA A 19 25.53 10.49 28.16
C ALA A 19 24.88 9.09 28.25
N ASP A 20 23.64 8.97 28.72
CA ASP A 20 22.93 7.67 28.73
C ASP A 20 22.69 7.13 27.31
N VAL A 21 22.22 7.99 26.40
CA VAL A 21 21.98 7.60 25.00
C VAL A 21 23.30 7.27 24.28
N ALA A 22 24.38 8.02 24.55
CA ALA A 22 25.71 7.71 24.06
C ALA A 22 26.22 6.35 24.60
N ASN A 23 25.94 6.03 25.87
CA ASN A 23 26.35 4.75 26.46
C ASN A 23 25.60 3.56 25.84
N VAL A 24 24.32 3.74 25.47
CA VAL A 24 23.55 2.75 24.70
C VAL A 24 24.10 2.60 23.27
N ALA A 25 24.39 3.70 22.59
CA ALA A 25 24.93 3.69 21.23
C ALA A 25 26.33 3.05 21.15
N LEU A 26 27.20 3.34 22.13
CA LEU A 26 28.53 2.76 22.30
C LEU A 26 28.46 1.23 22.46
N GLY A 27 27.54 0.73 23.28
CA GLY A 27 27.29 -0.71 23.43
C GLY A 27 26.73 -1.40 22.17
N GLN A 28 26.37 -0.64 21.14
CA GLN A 28 25.97 -1.14 19.81
C GLN A 28 27.00 -0.83 18.70
N GLY A 29 28.12 -0.16 19.03
CA GLY A 29 29.10 0.30 18.05
C GLY A 29 28.58 1.39 17.09
N LYS A 30 27.49 2.11 17.44
CA LYS A 30 26.82 3.08 16.56
C LYS A 30 27.14 4.52 16.94
N ALA A 31 27.20 5.41 15.95
CA ALA A 31 27.29 6.86 16.18
C ALA A 31 25.97 7.43 16.71
N LEU A 32 26.05 8.48 17.54
CA LEU A 32 24.90 9.20 18.07
C LEU A 32 24.70 10.47 17.27
N LYS A 33 23.58 10.56 16.52
CA LYS A 33 23.15 11.78 15.84
C LYS A 33 21.98 12.43 16.58
N THR A 34 22.02 13.75 16.77
CA THR A 34 20.93 14.52 17.38
C THR A 34 20.78 15.89 16.71
N TYR A 35 19.55 16.41 16.66
CA TYR A 35 19.27 17.76 16.18
C TYR A 35 19.47 18.75 17.33
N VAL A 36 20.16 19.86 17.06
CA VAL A 36 20.52 20.86 18.08
C VAL A 36 20.24 22.26 17.51
N PRO A 37 19.47 23.12 18.22
CA PRO A 37 19.28 24.51 17.83
C PRO A 37 20.61 25.25 17.63
N ALA A 38 20.65 26.19 16.68
CA ALA A 38 21.90 26.86 16.27
C ALA A 38 22.71 27.45 17.44
N GLY A 39 22.05 28.12 18.40
CA GLY A 39 22.68 28.70 19.58
C GLY A 39 23.31 27.68 20.56
N LEU A 40 22.96 26.40 20.46
CA LEU A 40 23.50 25.33 21.31
C LEU A 40 24.54 24.44 20.60
N LYS A 41 24.74 24.59 19.28
CA LYS A 41 25.74 23.80 18.53
C LYS A 41 27.16 23.94 19.11
N THR A 42 27.56 25.15 19.53
CA THR A 42 28.87 25.40 20.17
C THR A 42 29.04 24.63 21.48
N THR A 43 27.97 24.46 22.26
CA THR A 43 27.98 23.70 23.51
C THR A 43 28.12 22.20 23.25
N TYR A 44 27.42 21.66 22.27
CA TYR A 44 27.58 20.26 21.85
C TYR A 44 28.97 19.98 21.25
N LYS A 45 29.59 20.95 20.58
CA LYS A 45 31.01 20.86 20.13
C LYS A 45 31.97 20.72 21.32
N LYS A 46 31.75 21.45 22.42
CA LYS A 46 32.51 21.27 23.69
C LYS A 46 32.28 19.89 24.34
N TRP A 47 31.24 19.16 23.96
CA TRP A 47 30.97 17.79 24.41
C TRP A 47 31.51 16.71 23.44
N GLY A 48 32.27 17.10 22.41
CA GLY A 48 32.87 16.20 21.43
C GLY A 48 32.02 15.91 20.19
N PHE A 49 30.80 16.48 20.10
CA PHE A 49 29.98 16.29 18.90
C PHE A 49 30.50 17.13 17.72
N LYS A 50 30.53 16.54 16.54
CA LYS A 50 30.93 17.16 15.27
C LYS A 50 29.68 17.58 14.47
N ASP A 51 29.81 18.63 13.65
CA ASP A 51 28.71 19.16 12.85
C ASP A 51 28.62 18.40 11.53
N ASP A 52 27.46 17.82 11.22
CA ASP A 52 27.16 17.05 9.99
C ASP A 52 26.08 17.80 9.18
N GLY A 53 26.13 19.14 9.23
CA GLY A 53 25.17 20.07 8.63
C GLY A 53 23.87 20.15 9.42
N ALA A 54 22.97 19.20 9.20
CA ALA A 54 21.64 19.17 9.82
C ALA A 54 21.65 18.60 11.26
N TYR A 55 22.72 17.92 11.66
CA TYR A 55 22.81 17.22 12.95
C TYR A 55 24.16 17.44 13.63
N MET A 56 24.17 17.30 14.96
CA MET A 56 25.38 17.11 15.75
C MET A 56 25.61 15.60 15.94
N VAL A 57 26.85 15.14 15.74
CA VAL A 57 27.21 13.71 15.69
C VAL A 57 28.38 13.40 16.63
N LEU A 58 28.18 12.48 17.57
CA LEU A 58 29.24 11.91 18.41
C LEU A 58 29.59 10.51 17.88
N GLN A 59 30.86 10.27 17.56
CA GLN A 59 31.32 8.99 17.01
C GLN A 59 31.60 7.96 18.12
N PRO A 60 31.53 6.64 17.85
CA PRO A 60 31.79 5.60 18.85
C PRO A 60 33.12 5.73 19.59
N GLY A 61 34.17 6.24 18.93
CA GLY A 61 35.47 6.49 19.56
C GLY A 61 35.48 7.69 20.53
N ASP A 62 34.61 8.68 20.31
CA ASP A 62 34.50 9.89 21.15
C ASP A 62 33.55 9.65 22.36
N MET A 63 32.66 8.64 22.29
CA MET A 63 31.66 8.35 23.32
C MET A 63 32.22 7.95 24.70
N PRO A 64 33.25 7.09 24.83
CA PRO A 64 33.74 6.66 26.15
C PRO A 64 34.18 7.84 27.02
N ALA A 65 34.86 8.83 26.43
CA ALA A 65 35.26 10.05 27.10
C ALA A 65 34.04 10.89 27.53
N PHE A 66 33.07 11.09 26.63
CA PHE A 66 31.86 11.86 26.94
C PHE A 66 31.03 11.21 28.06
N VAL A 67 30.81 9.89 28.00
CA VAL A 67 30.08 9.13 29.03
C VAL A 67 30.81 9.18 30.39
N SER A 68 32.14 9.01 30.38
CA SER A 68 32.96 9.10 31.60
C SER A 68 32.94 10.51 32.20
N SER A 69 32.82 11.56 31.38
CA SER A 69 32.72 12.96 31.85
C SER A 69 31.45 13.28 32.65
N MET A 70 30.51 12.33 32.73
CA MET A 70 29.30 12.39 33.57
C MET A 70 29.34 11.38 34.72
N GLY A 71 30.50 10.82 35.05
CA GLY A 71 30.66 9.81 36.10
C GLY A 71 30.05 8.43 35.76
N LYS A 72 29.56 8.24 34.53
CA LYS A 72 28.92 6.99 34.07
C LYS A 72 29.97 6.06 33.49
N LYS A 73 29.90 4.75 33.81
CA LYS A 73 30.82 3.75 33.28
C LYS A 73 30.48 3.46 31.79
N PRO A 74 31.42 3.64 30.84
CA PRO A 74 31.16 3.31 29.44
C PRO A 74 30.96 1.81 29.24
N LYS A 75 29.95 1.42 28.45
CA LYS A 75 29.80 0.08 27.93
C LYS A 75 30.96 -0.23 26.99
N ALA A 76 31.47 -1.46 27.06
CA ALA A 76 32.51 -1.90 26.14
C ALA A 76 31.97 -1.87 24.70
N ALA A 77 32.66 -1.17 23.80
CA ALA A 77 32.43 -1.32 22.38
C ALA A 77 32.77 -2.76 21.95
N PRO A 78 32.01 -3.38 21.02
CA PRO A 78 32.36 -4.69 20.51
C PRO A 78 33.76 -4.66 19.89
N LYS A 79 34.65 -5.56 20.34
CA LYS A 79 36.06 -5.60 19.88
C LYS A 79 36.10 -5.81 18.37
N SER A 80 36.85 -4.96 17.66
CA SER A 80 37.07 -5.10 16.23
C SER A 80 37.80 -6.41 15.93
N LYS A 81 37.20 -7.27 15.08
CA LYS A 81 37.95 -8.32 14.40
C LYS A 81 38.64 -7.72 13.19
N SER A 82 39.90 -8.08 13.02
CA SER A 82 40.72 -7.74 11.86
C SER A 82 40.22 -8.42 10.58
N GLN A 83 40.70 -7.93 9.44
CA GLN A 83 40.31 -8.33 8.09
C GLN A 83 40.26 -9.85 7.87
N GLN A 84 39.06 -10.36 7.59
CA GLN A 84 38.83 -11.56 6.78
C GLN A 84 37.54 -11.33 5.96
N THR A 85 37.66 -11.55 4.65
CA THR A 85 36.63 -11.81 3.61
C THR A 85 35.17 -11.37 3.83
N ALA A 86 34.62 -10.67 2.83
CA ALA A 86 33.22 -10.27 2.74
C ALA A 86 32.23 -11.44 2.77
N VAL A 87 31.19 -11.33 3.62
CA VAL A 87 29.90 -12.07 3.69
C VAL A 87 28.96 -11.17 4.54
N GLU A 88 27.74 -10.77 4.16
CA GLU A 88 27.07 -10.70 2.85
C GLU A 88 25.87 -9.70 2.89
N ASP A 89 25.01 -9.74 1.88
CA ASP A 89 23.71 -9.05 1.74
C ASP A 89 22.57 -9.64 2.61
N ASP A 90 21.49 -8.87 2.86
CA ASP A 90 20.17 -9.40 3.29
C ASP A 90 19.48 -10.14 2.12
N VAL A 91 20.09 -11.24 1.68
CA VAL A 91 19.46 -12.26 0.84
C VAL A 91 18.56 -13.11 1.74
N VAL A 92 17.37 -13.48 1.25
CA VAL A 92 16.54 -14.52 1.89
C VAL A 92 17.36 -15.80 1.92
N SER A 93 17.92 -16.15 3.08
CA SER A 93 18.69 -17.37 3.20
C SER A 93 17.73 -18.54 3.11
N VAL A 94 17.81 -19.29 2.02
CA VAL A 94 17.15 -20.60 1.89
C VAL A 94 18.02 -21.65 2.56
N ILE A 95 17.45 -22.79 2.96
CA ILE A 95 18.26 -23.87 3.57
C ILE A 95 19.33 -24.36 2.57
N GLY A 96 19.08 -24.23 1.26
CA GLY A 96 19.96 -24.68 0.19
C GLY A 96 19.78 -26.16 -0.11
N THR A 97 20.45 -26.61 -1.17
CA THR A 97 20.39 -28.00 -1.66
C THR A 97 21.69 -28.74 -1.36
N PRO A 98 21.70 -30.09 -1.36
CA PRO A 98 22.94 -30.83 -1.24
C PRO A 98 23.90 -30.54 -2.40
N GLY A 99 25.03 -29.90 -2.12
CA GLY A 99 26.06 -29.57 -3.12
C GLY A 99 25.71 -28.40 -4.04
N ASP A 100 24.88 -27.46 -3.57
CA ASP A 100 24.54 -26.20 -4.26
C ASP A 100 23.99 -26.35 -5.69
N VAL A 101 23.38 -27.51 -5.97
CA VAL A 101 22.69 -27.78 -7.24
C VAL A 101 21.40 -26.98 -7.33
N SER A 102 21.05 -26.49 -8.52
CA SER A 102 19.78 -25.75 -8.71
C SER A 102 18.56 -26.53 -8.21
N ALA A 103 17.51 -25.81 -7.77
CA ALA A 103 16.21 -26.36 -7.37
C ALA A 103 15.69 -27.46 -8.34
N LYS A 104 15.70 -27.18 -9.65
CA LYS A 104 15.32 -28.13 -10.71
C LYS A 104 16.19 -29.40 -10.76
N ALA A 105 17.43 -29.35 -10.29
CA ALA A 105 18.32 -30.50 -10.19
C ALA A 105 18.16 -31.27 -8.86
N ALA A 106 17.83 -30.60 -7.75
CA ALA A 106 17.61 -31.23 -6.45
C ALA A 106 16.49 -32.30 -6.47
N VAL A 107 15.47 -32.12 -7.32
CA VAL A 107 14.41 -33.11 -7.60
C VAL A 107 14.96 -34.48 -8.05
N LYS A 108 16.20 -34.56 -8.57
CA LYS A 108 16.84 -35.81 -8.99
C LYS A 108 17.58 -36.55 -7.87
N LEU A 109 17.95 -35.89 -6.77
CA LEU A 109 18.72 -36.48 -5.66
C LEU A 109 17.95 -37.61 -4.94
N SER A 110 18.61 -38.48 -4.16
CA SER A 110 17.90 -39.52 -3.39
C SER A 110 17.18 -38.93 -2.18
N LYS A 111 16.06 -39.54 -1.74
CA LYS A 111 15.34 -39.09 -0.53
C LYS A 111 16.26 -39.09 0.71
N THR A 112 17.18 -40.05 0.78
CA THR A 112 18.22 -40.14 1.83
C THR A 112 19.17 -38.94 1.80
N ALA A 113 19.65 -38.52 0.62
CA ALA A 113 20.51 -37.34 0.48
C ALA A 113 19.80 -36.04 0.90
N LEU A 114 18.51 -35.91 0.54
CA LEU A 114 17.71 -34.75 0.93
C LEU A 114 17.50 -34.68 2.46
N VAL A 115 17.17 -35.81 3.09
CA VAL A 115 17.03 -35.93 4.55
C VAL A 115 18.36 -35.65 5.26
N GLY A 116 19.47 -36.19 4.77
CA GLY A 116 20.80 -36.00 5.34
C GLY A 116 21.28 -34.54 5.33
N HIS A 117 20.76 -33.71 4.42
CA HIS A 117 21.06 -32.28 4.36
C HIS A 117 20.15 -31.43 5.26
N LEU A 118 18.85 -31.73 5.30
CA LEU A 118 17.87 -30.96 6.09
C LEU A 118 18.00 -31.22 7.60
N ALA A 119 18.24 -32.47 8.00
CA ALA A 119 18.32 -32.87 9.41
C ALA A 119 19.32 -32.03 10.24
N PRO A 120 20.61 -31.90 9.86
CA PRO A 120 21.56 -31.08 10.60
C PRO A 120 21.22 -29.58 10.52
N LYS A 121 20.74 -29.08 9.37
CA LYS A 121 20.44 -27.65 9.19
C LYS A 121 19.22 -27.16 9.97
N ALA A 122 18.22 -28.04 10.20
CA ALA A 122 17.04 -27.72 11.01
C ALA A 122 17.13 -28.14 12.48
N GLY A 123 18.24 -28.79 12.89
CA GLY A 123 18.42 -29.27 14.27
C GLY A 123 17.47 -30.41 14.66
N VAL A 124 17.08 -31.25 13.69
CA VAL A 124 16.09 -32.32 13.88
C VAL A 124 16.66 -33.69 13.51
N ALA A 125 16.34 -34.72 14.30
CA ALA A 125 16.81 -36.08 14.04
C ALA A 125 16.29 -36.60 12.69
N ALA A 126 17.18 -37.16 11.86
CA ALA A 126 16.89 -37.55 10.47
C ALA A 126 15.66 -38.47 10.31
N TYR A 127 15.42 -39.37 11.27
CA TYR A 127 14.24 -40.25 11.24
C TYR A 127 12.91 -39.45 11.23
N LYS A 128 12.85 -38.27 11.87
CA LYS A 128 11.64 -37.42 11.89
C LYS A 128 11.29 -36.82 10.53
N LEU A 129 12.24 -36.79 9.59
CA LEU A 129 12.03 -36.29 8.22
C LEU A 129 11.58 -37.36 7.23
N THR A 130 11.68 -38.65 7.61
CA THR A 130 11.31 -39.78 6.73
C THR A 130 9.83 -39.78 6.34
N LYS A 131 8.96 -39.17 7.15
CA LYS A 131 7.52 -39.02 6.88
C LYS A 131 7.19 -38.11 5.69
N TYR A 132 8.08 -37.20 5.30
CA TYR A 132 7.83 -36.28 4.19
C TYR A 132 8.09 -36.94 2.83
N THR A 133 7.31 -36.56 1.83
CA THR A 133 7.56 -36.96 0.44
C THR A 133 8.82 -36.30 -0.12
N LYS A 134 9.36 -36.84 -1.21
CA LYS A 134 10.53 -36.26 -1.89
C LYS A 134 10.27 -34.80 -2.33
N ALA A 135 9.07 -34.51 -2.83
CA ALA A 135 8.67 -33.17 -3.23
C ALA A 135 8.64 -32.20 -2.05
N GLN A 136 8.06 -32.59 -0.90
CA GLN A 136 8.05 -31.78 0.31
C GLN A 136 9.46 -31.51 0.86
N LEU A 137 10.36 -32.49 0.78
CA LEU A 137 11.76 -32.31 1.19
C LEU A 137 12.50 -31.32 0.30
N VAL A 138 12.30 -31.36 -1.03
CA VAL A 138 12.84 -30.33 -1.94
C VAL A 138 12.21 -28.97 -1.64
N GLN A 139 10.91 -28.92 -1.38
CA GLN A 139 10.20 -27.67 -1.08
C GLN A 139 10.76 -26.97 0.17
N PHE A 140 11.12 -27.70 1.24
CA PHE A 140 11.80 -27.11 2.40
C PHE A 140 13.17 -26.50 2.09
N MET A 141 13.84 -26.92 1.01
CA MET A 141 15.12 -26.33 0.56
C MET A 141 14.94 -25.03 -0.23
N GLU A 142 13.75 -24.85 -0.82
CA GLU A 142 13.36 -23.69 -1.64
C GLU A 142 12.62 -22.61 -0.81
N MET A 143 12.22 -22.94 0.41
CA MET A 143 11.62 -22.03 1.38
C MET A 143 12.69 -21.19 2.11
N ASP A 144 12.27 -20.03 2.62
CA ASP A 144 13.01 -19.26 3.62
C ASP A 144 13.46 -20.19 4.77
N ALA A 145 14.73 -20.07 5.17
CA ALA A 145 15.33 -21.00 6.12
C ALA A 145 14.66 -20.94 7.49
N PHE A 146 14.25 -19.76 7.97
CA PHE A 146 13.58 -19.66 9.27
C PHE A 146 12.20 -20.33 9.22
N GLN A 147 11.42 -20.11 8.17
CA GLN A 147 10.12 -20.75 7.98
C GLN A 147 10.25 -22.27 7.80
N ALA A 148 11.22 -22.73 7.02
CA ALA A 148 11.46 -24.15 6.79
C ALA A 148 11.92 -24.86 8.07
N ILE A 149 12.86 -24.27 8.82
CA ILE A 149 13.35 -24.81 10.10
C ILE A 149 12.20 -24.89 11.12
N ASP A 150 11.38 -23.84 11.24
CA ASP A 150 10.23 -23.80 12.16
C ASP A 150 9.21 -24.92 11.86
N LEU A 151 8.85 -25.12 10.59
CA LEU A 151 7.93 -26.20 10.18
C LEU A 151 8.56 -27.60 10.38
N LEU A 152 9.84 -27.77 10.08
CA LEU A 152 10.56 -29.02 10.28
C LEU A 152 10.65 -29.40 11.78
N GLN A 153 10.88 -28.41 12.66
CA GLN A 153 10.89 -28.59 14.11
C GLN A 153 9.49 -28.90 14.68
N LYS A 154 8.45 -28.20 14.21
CA LYS A 154 7.04 -28.48 14.55
C LYS A 154 6.50 -29.78 13.95
N GLY A 155 7.23 -30.39 13.00
CA GLY A 155 6.78 -31.59 12.31
C GLY A 155 5.63 -31.34 11.34
N SER A 156 5.44 -30.11 10.87
CA SER A 156 4.40 -29.72 9.92
C SER A 156 4.88 -29.94 8.48
N ALA A 157 3.94 -30.24 7.56
CA ALA A 157 4.24 -30.29 6.12
C ALA A 157 4.44 -28.86 5.56
N PRO A 158 5.19 -28.69 4.45
CA PRO A 158 5.25 -27.41 3.77
C PRO A 158 3.90 -27.11 3.09
N PRO A 159 3.53 -25.83 2.91
CA PRO A 159 2.25 -25.45 2.30
C PRO A 159 2.16 -25.97 0.86
N ALA A 160 0.96 -26.33 0.38
CA ALA A 160 0.80 -26.80 -1.00
C ALA A 160 1.28 -25.73 -2.02
N PRO A 161 1.99 -26.12 -3.10
CA PRO A 161 2.44 -25.17 -4.10
C PRO A 161 1.25 -24.46 -4.75
N THR A 162 1.25 -23.14 -4.72
CA THR A 162 0.17 -22.33 -5.31
C THR A 162 0.15 -22.56 -6.82
N PRO A 163 -0.98 -22.98 -7.41
CA PRO A 163 -1.10 -23.05 -8.87
C PRO A 163 -0.90 -21.65 -9.48
N PRO A 164 -0.43 -21.54 -10.73
CA PRO A 164 -0.27 -20.25 -11.39
C PRO A 164 -1.60 -19.50 -11.36
N ALA A 165 -1.58 -18.27 -10.83
CA ALA A 165 -2.79 -17.51 -10.60
C ALA A 165 -3.60 -17.36 -11.90
N LYS A 166 -4.88 -17.77 -11.85
CA LYS A 166 -5.85 -17.40 -12.89
C LYS A 166 -5.81 -15.87 -12.98
N ALA A 167 -5.61 -15.34 -14.19
CA ALA A 167 -5.49 -13.90 -14.39
C ALA A 167 -6.67 -13.17 -13.70
N PRO A 168 -6.42 -12.17 -12.83
CA PRO A 168 -7.47 -11.53 -12.07
C PRO A 168 -8.50 -10.90 -13.01
N GLU A 169 -9.78 -11.09 -12.70
CA GLU A 169 -10.85 -10.56 -13.54
C GLU A 169 -10.89 -9.03 -13.40
N PRO A 170 -10.98 -8.28 -14.52
CA PRO A 170 -10.75 -6.84 -14.50
C PRO A 170 -11.96 -6.09 -13.93
N VAL A 171 -11.71 -5.19 -12.98
CA VAL A 171 -12.76 -4.29 -12.46
C VAL A 171 -13.01 -3.15 -13.45
N PRO A 172 -14.24 -2.93 -13.94
CA PRO A 172 -14.57 -1.80 -14.81
C PRO A 172 -14.58 -0.46 -14.06
N VAL A 173 -14.30 0.66 -14.74
CA VAL A 173 -14.43 2.01 -14.15
C VAL A 173 -15.91 2.40 -14.16
N VAL A 174 -16.56 2.32 -13.00
CA VAL A 174 -18.00 2.60 -12.86
C VAL A 174 -18.26 4.11 -12.77
N LYS A 175 -18.63 4.74 -13.91
CA LYS A 175 -18.90 6.20 -14.00
C LYS A 175 -20.18 6.68 -13.30
N LYS A 176 -21.16 5.80 -13.12
CA LYS A 176 -22.33 6.02 -12.25
C LYS A 176 -22.59 4.72 -11.50
N ARG A 177 -22.70 4.83 -10.18
CA ARG A 177 -23.01 3.71 -9.28
C ARG A 177 -24.49 3.79 -8.92
N PRO A 178 -25.39 3.16 -9.70
CA PRO A 178 -26.80 3.11 -9.31
C PRO A 178 -26.89 2.38 -7.98
N LEU A 179 -27.71 2.91 -7.06
CA LEU A 179 -28.03 2.17 -5.85
C LEU A 179 -28.70 0.83 -6.23
N PRO A 180 -28.52 -0.23 -5.44
CA PRO A 180 -29.28 -1.46 -5.60
C PRO A 180 -30.79 -1.18 -5.63
N ASP A 181 -31.50 -1.84 -6.56
CA ASP A 181 -32.95 -1.74 -6.64
C ASP A 181 -33.60 -2.32 -5.37
N ASN A 182 -34.76 -1.78 -4.99
CA ASN A 182 -35.61 -2.29 -3.89
C ASN A 182 -34.97 -2.29 -2.48
N LEU A 183 -34.06 -1.36 -2.17
CA LEU A 183 -33.59 -1.16 -0.79
C LEU A 183 -34.78 -0.85 0.16
N PRO A 184 -34.89 -1.52 1.32
CA PRO A 184 -36.01 -1.31 2.25
C PRO A 184 -36.01 0.12 2.80
N ALA A 185 -37.17 0.59 3.29
CA ALA A 185 -37.24 1.85 4.03
C ALA A 185 -36.33 1.77 5.28
N PHE A 186 -35.53 2.82 5.51
CA PHE A 186 -34.69 2.88 6.71
C PHE A 186 -35.58 2.94 7.96
N GLN A 187 -35.25 2.12 8.96
CA GLN A 187 -35.89 2.13 10.28
C GLN A 187 -34.80 2.28 11.34
N MET A 188 -35.03 3.17 12.30
CA MET A 188 -34.15 3.29 13.47
C MET A 188 -34.32 2.03 14.35
N PRO A 189 -33.23 1.48 14.93
CA PRO A 189 -33.35 0.33 15.83
C PRO A 189 -34.28 0.60 17.02
N ASP A 190 -35.21 -0.34 17.25
CA ASP A 190 -36.04 -0.41 18.46
C ASP A 190 -35.79 -1.75 19.18
N PRO A 191 -34.66 -1.89 19.90
CA PRO A 191 -34.32 -3.12 20.60
C PRO A 191 -35.23 -3.38 21.81
N PRO A 192 -35.61 -4.66 22.07
CA PRO A 192 -36.50 -5.01 23.17
C PRO A 192 -35.86 -4.73 24.55
N GLY A 193 -36.68 -4.36 25.52
CA GLY A 193 -36.26 -4.13 26.91
C GLY A 193 -35.62 -2.77 27.17
N PHE A 194 -35.78 -1.81 26.25
CA PHE A 194 -35.66 -0.38 26.47
C PHE A 194 -36.99 0.20 27.02
N PRO A 195 -36.95 1.31 27.79
CA PRO A 195 -38.16 1.93 28.32
C PRO A 195 -39.06 2.50 27.20
N ALA A 196 -40.33 2.76 27.50
CA ALA A 196 -41.29 3.32 26.55
C ALA A 196 -41.02 4.81 26.25
N ASP A 197 -40.59 5.56 27.27
CA ASP A 197 -40.20 6.96 27.18
C ASP A 197 -38.93 7.25 28.02
N VAL A 198 -38.44 8.49 27.95
CA VAL A 198 -37.25 8.96 28.68
C VAL A 198 -37.58 9.90 29.85
N ALA A 199 -38.85 10.21 30.10
CA ALA A 199 -39.28 11.21 31.07
C ALA A 199 -39.08 10.74 32.53
N GLN A 200 -39.26 9.44 32.78
CA GLN A 200 -39.10 8.84 34.12
C GLN A 200 -37.66 8.41 34.44
N MET A 201 -36.69 8.70 33.57
CA MET A 201 -35.30 8.27 33.75
C MET A 201 -34.60 9.04 34.87
N LYS A 202 -34.14 8.33 35.90
CA LYS A 202 -33.41 8.93 37.03
C LYS A 202 -31.97 9.22 36.63
N THR A 203 -31.53 10.48 36.70
CA THR A 203 -30.10 10.80 36.51
C THR A 203 -29.27 10.28 37.68
N VAL A 204 -28.25 9.46 37.37
CA VAL A 204 -27.29 8.91 38.35
C VAL A 204 -26.06 9.81 38.44
N SER A 205 -25.49 10.19 37.29
CA SER A 205 -24.31 11.06 37.21
C SER A 205 -24.18 11.74 35.84
N SER A 206 -23.34 12.76 35.74
CA SER A 206 -22.82 13.20 34.44
C SER A 206 -21.62 12.35 34.04
N LEU A 207 -21.51 12.02 32.75
CA LEU A 207 -20.39 11.27 32.17
C LEU A 207 -19.40 12.19 31.43
N GLY A 208 -19.66 13.50 31.40
CA GLY A 208 -18.84 14.47 30.67
C GLY A 208 -19.06 14.43 29.15
N GLY A 209 -17.99 14.70 28.39
CA GLY A 209 -18.02 14.82 26.93
C GLY A 209 -18.59 16.15 26.43
N SER A 210 -18.30 16.50 25.17
CA SER A 210 -18.69 17.80 24.58
C SER A 210 -20.20 17.97 24.35
N THR A 211 -20.98 16.89 24.43
CA THR A 211 -22.43 16.84 24.19
C THR A 211 -23.26 16.63 25.48
N GLY A 212 -22.63 16.71 26.66
CA GLY A 212 -23.31 16.64 27.96
C GLY A 212 -23.95 15.28 28.29
N ALA A 213 -23.23 14.17 28.05
CA ALA A 213 -23.74 12.82 28.30
C ALA A 213 -24.03 12.58 29.80
N LYS A 214 -25.09 11.81 30.09
CA LYS A 214 -25.50 11.46 31.46
C LYS A 214 -25.66 9.96 31.61
N LEU A 215 -25.27 9.43 32.77
CA LEU A 215 -25.70 8.11 33.20
C LEU A 215 -27.09 8.23 33.81
N VAL A 216 -28.04 7.49 33.28
CA VAL A 216 -29.41 7.41 33.79
C VAL A 216 -29.77 5.98 34.15
N GLU A 217 -30.73 5.81 35.04
CA GLU A 217 -31.26 4.55 35.52
C GLU A 217 -32.77 4.53 35.31
N ASP A 218 -33.28 3.46 34.73
CA ASP A 218 -34.72 3.19 34.64
C ASP A 218 -35.22 2.71 36.01
N PRO A 219 -36.07 3.49 36.71
CA PRO A 219 -36.55 3.10 38.03
C PRO A 219 -37.46 1.85 38.03
N ALA A 220 -38.02 1.46 36.88
CA ALA A 220 -38.87 0.28 36.78
C ALA A 220 -38.07 -1.03 36.68
N THR A 221 -36.88 -1.00 36.09
CA THR A 221 -36.05 -2.20 35.84
C THR A 221 -34.68 -2.19 36.53
N GLY A 222 -34.23 -1.04 37.06
CA GLY A 222 -32.88 -0.84 37.58
C GLY A 222 -31.78 -0.83 36.50
N LYS A 223 -32.13 -0.94 35.21
CA LYS A 223 -31.16 -0.90 34.11
C LYS A 223 -30.58 0.50 33.94
N ARG A 224 -29.31 0.57 33.54
CA ARG A 224 -28.59 1.83 33.30
C ARG A 224 -28.32 2.07 31.84
N TYR A 225 -28.43 3.34 31.44
CA TYR A 225 -28.26 3.82 30.08
C TYR A 225 -27.40 5.08 30.05
N VAL A 226 -26.67 5.27 28.95
CA VAL A 226 -26.05 6.55 28.59
C VAL A 226 -27.09 7.35 27.82
N LEU A 227 -27.53 8.47 28.38
CA LEU A 227 -28.43 9.42 27.75
C LEU A 227 -27.63 10.53 27.04
N LYS A 228 -27.92 10.74 25.76
CA LYS A 228 -27.38 11.84 24.94
C LYS A 228 -28.49 12.65 24.27
N LYS A 229 -28.30 13.98 24.19
CA LYS A 229 -29.10 14.90 23.37
C LYS A 229 -28.34 15.42 22.13
N GLY A 230 -27.01 15.31 22.11
CA GLY A 230 -26.16 15.82 21.02
C GLY A 230 -26.09 17.36 20.99
N ASN A 231 -25.25 17.91 20.11
CA ASN A 231 -25.17 19.37 19.92
C ASN A 231 -26.27 19.92 18.99
N SER A 232 -26.93 19.04 18.23
CA SER A 232 -28.14 19.32 17.46
C SER A 232 -28.88 18.02 17.15
N SER A 233 -30.17 18.11 16.82
CA SER A 233 -31.00 16.96 16.44
C SER A 233 -30.40 16.15 15.28
N GLY A 234 -29.80 16.84 14.30
CA GLY A 234 -29.14 16.20 13.17
C GLY A 234 -27.87 15.44 13.57
N HIS A 235 -27.06 16.01 14.47
CA HIS A 235 -25.84 15.37 14.99
C HIS A 235 -26.15 14.11 15.79
N LEU A 236 -27.18 14.15 16.66
CA LEU A 236 -27.60 12.98 17.44
C LEU A 236 -28.14 11.84 16.57
N ARG A 237 -28.97 12.16 15.57
CA ARG A 237 -29.48 11.16 14.63
C ARG A 237 -28.34 10.58 13.79
N GLU A 238 -27.35 11.37 13.39
CA GLU A 238 -26.18 10.87 12.67
C GLU A 238 -25.32 9.91 13.51
N GLU A 239 -25.16 10.17 14.81
CA GLU A 239 -24.52 9.22 15.75
C GLU A 239 -25.30 7.89 15.84
N ALA A 240 -26.64 7.94 15.80
CA ALA A 240 -27.48 6.74 15.79
C ALA A 240 -27.39 5.98 14.45
N TYR A 241 -27.32 6.69 13.31
CA TYR A 241 -27.07 6.07 12.00
C TYR A 241 -25.68 5.42 11.95
N ALA A 242 -24.67 6.03 12.57
CA ALA A 242 -23.32 5.48 12.64
C ALA A 242 -23.27 4.18 13.45
N ASP A 243 -23.95 4.13 14.60
CA ASP A 243 -24.05 2.90 15.40
C ASP A 243 -24.79 1.78 14.64
N ALA A 244 -25.90 2.10 13.97
CA ALA A 244 -26.61 1.14 13.10
C ALA A 244 -25.72 0.62 11.96
N ALA A 245 -24.94 1.50 11.32
CA ALA A 245 -23.97 1.15 10.29
C ALA A 245 -22.85 0.24 10.83
N TYR A 246 -22.31 0.52 12.01
CA TYR A 246 -21.32 -0.33 12.65
C TYR A 246 -21.87 -1.73 12.98
N GLN A 247 -23.11 -1.83 13.49
CA GLN A 247 -23.81 -3.11 13.70
C GLN A 247 -24.06 -3.85 12.37
N ALA A 248 -24.42 -3.13 11.31
CA ALA A 248 -24.60 -3.72 9.98
C ALA A 248 -23.30 -4.36 9.48
N LEU A 249 -22.16 -3.69 9.67
CA LEU A 249 -20.81 -4.16 9.33
C LEU A 249 -20.28 -5.27 10.27
N GLY A 250 -20.96 -5.54 11.38
CA GLY A 250 -20.62 -6.60 12.34
C GLY A 250 -19.62 -6.18 13.42
N LEU A 251 -19.54 -4.88 13.72
CA LEU A 251 -18.73 -4.35 14.82
C LEU A 251 -19.61 -4.07 16.04
N ASN A 252 -19.07 -4.29 17.24
CA ASN A 252 -19.83 -4.08 18.47
C ASN A 252 -19.98 -2.57 18.75
N VAL A 253 -21.23 -2.17 19.00
CA VAL A 253 -21.62 -0.92 19.66
C VAL A 253 -22.70 -1.31 20.69
N PRO A 254 -22.87 -0.56 21.80
CA PRO A 254 -23.96 -0.83 22.73
C PRO A 254 -25.32 -0.82 22.03
N ALA A 255 -26.27 -1.63 22.48
CA ALA A 255 -27.65 -1.50 21.99
C ALA A 255 -28.16 -0.09 22.32
N PHE A 256 -28.96 0.49 21.43
CA PHE A 256 -29.43 1.86 21.56
C PHE A 256 -30.84 2.04 20.98
N LYS A 257 -31.54 3.07 21.46
CA LYS A 257 -32.83 3.53 20.97
C LYS A 257 -32.86 5.05 20.90
N VAL A 258 -33.48 5.61 19.87
CA VAL A 258 -33.74 7.05 19.75
C VAL A 258 -35.22 7.32 20.02
N TYR A 259 -35.48 8.34 20.83
CA TYR A 259 -36.80 8.82 21.21
C TYR A 259 -36.98 10.23 20.67
N GLU A 260 -38.07 10.47 19.96
CA GLU A 260 -38.44 11.83 19.53
C GLU A 260 -39.25 12.48 20.67
N THR A 261 -38.74 13.56 21.24
CA THR A 261 -39.38 14.28 22.36
C THR A 261 -39.70 15.73 21.97
N ALA A 262 -40.50 16.43 22.77
CA ALA A 262 -40.83 17.84 22.53
C ALA A 262 -39.59 18.75 22.48
N ASP A 263 -38.53 18.42 23.24
CA ASP A 263 -37.25 19.14 23.26
C ASP A 263 -36.29 18.70 22.13
N GLY A 264 -36.76 17.87 21.19
CA GLY A 264 -35.94 17.21 20.17
C GLY A 264 -35.59 15.75 20.50
N PRO A 265 -34.77 15.08 19.66
CA PRO A 265 -34.46 13.67 19.85
C PRO A 265 -33.54 13.44 21.06
N VAL A 266 -33.70 12.28 21.69
CA VAL A 266 -32.87 11.78 22.79
C VAL A 266 -32.44 10.35 22.46
N LYS A 267 -31.16 10.02 22.64
CA LYS A 267 -30.62 8.68 22.45
C LYS A 267 -30.33 8.07 23.82
N LEU A 268 -30.85 6.86 24.07
CA LEU A 268 -30.35 5.98 25.13
C LEU A 268 -29.48 4.90 24.48
N ALA A 269 -28.32 4.64 25.06
CA ALA A 269 -27.50 3.47 24.77
C ALA A 269 -27.28 2.66 26.05
N GLU A 270 -27.22 1.33 25.99
CA GLU A 270 -26.99 0.49 27.18
C GLU A 270 -25.66 0.84 27.85
N PHE A 271 -25.67 1.03 29.17
CA PHE A 271 -24.44 1.24 29.92
C PHE A 271 -23.71 -0.11 30.12
N LYS A 272 -22.55 -0.26 29.46
CA LYS A 272 -21.72 -1.47 29.53
C LYS A 272 -20.88 -1.50 30.82
N SER A 273 -21.47 -1.98 31.92
CA SER A 273 -20.72 -2.36 33.13
C SER A 273 -19.67 -3.44 32.82
N GLY A 274 -18.56 -3.45 33.55
CA GLY A 274 -17.44 -4.37 33.26
C GLY A 274 -16.68 -3.99 31.98
N THR A 275 -16.61 -2.68 31.68
CA THR A 275 -15.79 -2.15 30.60
C THR A 275 -14.92 -1.00 31.10
N ARG A 276 -13.80 -0.79 30.41
CA ARG A 276 -12.87 0.34 30.58
C ARG A 276 -12.57 0.95 29.22
N SER A 277 -12.13 2.20 29.19
CA SER A 277 -11.66 2.80 27.93
C SER A 277 -10.45 2.06 27.37
N LEU A 278 -10.23 2.15 26.07
CA LEU A 278 -9.03 1.65 25.42
C LEU A 278 -7.78 2.37 25.97
N GLY A 279 -7.87 3.65 26.33
CA GLY A 279 -6.80 4.38 27.01
C GLY A 279 -6.35 3.70 28.30
N GLU A 280 -7.30 3.41 29.20
CA GLU A 280 -7.04 2.70 30.47
C GLU A 280 -6.55 1.27 30.23
N ALA A 281 -7.18 0.54 29.30
CA ALA A 281 -6.79 -0.83 28.96
C ALA A 281 -5.34 -0.90 28.44
N LEU A 282 -4.94 0.02 27.55
CA LEU A 282 -3.58 0.08 27.00
C LEU A 282 -2.53 0.55 28.02
N ALA A 283 -2.93 1.34 29.02
CA ALA A 283 -2.04 1.80 30.09
C ALA A 283 -1.73 0.67 31.11
N GLN A 284 -2.68 -0.24 31.32
CA GLN A 284 -2.56 -1.36 32.26
C GLN A 284 -2.06 -2.67 31.60
N ALA A 285 -2.16 -2.80 30.28
CA ALA A 285 -1.80 -4.02 29.55
C ALA A 285 -0.29 -4.28 29.45
N SER A 286 0.10 -5.56 29.58
CA SER A 286 1.44 -6.02 29.19
C SER A 286 1.70 -5.82 27.69
N PRO A 287 2.97 -5.86 27.22
CA PRO A 287 3.28 -5.69 25.79
C PRO A 287 2.55 -6.68 24.86
N ALA A 288 2.28 -7.91 25.33
CA ALA A 288 1.57 -8.94 24.56
C ALA A 288 0.07 -8.65 24.48
N GLU A 289 -0.56 -8.32 25.61
CA GLU A 289 -1.97 -7.91 25.67
C GLU A 289 -2.22 -6.64 24.87
N ARG A 290 -1.31 -5.65 24.98
CA ARG A 290 -1.33 -4.44 24.17
C ARG A 290 -1.32 -4.77 22.68
N LYS A 291 -0.44 -5.68 22.22
CA LYS A 291 -0.44 -6.12 20.82
C LYS A 291 -1.77 -6.78 20.40
N LYS A 292 -2.36 -7.61 21.27
CA LYS A 292 -3.66 -8.27 21.04
C LYS A 292 -4.79 -7.23 20.92
N LEU A 293 -4.91 -6.32 21.89
CA LEU A 293 -5.92 -5.27 21.92
C LEU A 293 -5.81 -4.33 20.71
N VAL A 294 -4.59 -3.90 20.35
CA VAL A 294 -4.38 -3.07 19.16
C VAL A 294 -4.82 -3.80 17.89
N LYS A 295 -4.49 -5.09 17.74
CA LYS A 295 -4.95 -5.90 16.59
C LYS A 295 -6.47 -6.09 16.59
N GLU A 296 -7.13 -6.19 17.75
CA GLU A 296 -8.59 -6.26 17.84
C GLU A 296 -9.27 -4.96 17.40
N VAL A 297 -8.75 -3.79 17.83
CA VAL A 297 -9.23 -2.47 17.40
C VAL A 297 -9.05 -2.28 15.89
N GLN A 298 -7.88 -2.69 15.37
CA GLN A 298 -7.53 -2.63 13.94
C GLN A 298 -8.50 -3.41 13.03
N LYS A 299 -9.16 -4.47 13.51
CA LYS A 299 -10.14 -5.23 12.69
C LYS A 299 -11.27 -4.36 12.14
N GLY A 300 -11.65 -3.31 12.85
CA GLY A 300 -12.70 -2.38 12.41
C GLY A 300 -12.20 -1.20 11.57
N PHE A 301 -10.89 -1.07 11.32
CA PHE A 301 -10.31 0.10 10.65
C PHE A 301 -10.94 0.40 9.28
N ALA A 302 -11.22 -0.63 8.48
CA ALA A 302 -11.85 -0.46 7.17
C ALA A 302 -13.27 0.13 7.28
N ALA A 303 -14.03 -0.24 8.33
CA ALA A 303 -15.33 0.36 8.61
C ALA A 303 -15.19 1.81 9.08
N ASP A 304 -14.20 2.11 9.94
CA ASP A 304 -13.93 3.47 10.42
C ASP A 304 -13.59 4.41 9.25
N ALA A 305 -12.79 3.94 8.30
CA ALA A 305 -12.47 4.66 7.08
C ALA A 305 -13.68 4.77 6.13
N LEU A 306 -14.51 3.72 6.00
CA LEU A 306 -15.73 3.75 5.19
C LEU A 306 -16.71 4.81 5.69
N LEU A 307 -17.01 4.79 6.99
CA LEU A 307 -17.94 5.74 7.62
C LEU A 307 -17.30 7.13 7.84
N GLY A 308 -16.00 7.27 7.58
CA GLY A 308 -15.25 8.52 7.72
C GLY A 308 -15.14 8.98 9.17
N ASN A 309 -15.07 8.06 10.13
CA ASN A 309 -15.08 8.35 11.57
C ASN A 309 -13.67 8.78 12.06
N TRP A 310 -13.35 10.05 11.87
CA TRP A 310 -12.03 10.59 12.23
C TRP A 310 -11.78 10.64 13.74
N ASP A 311 -12.82 10.52 14.56
CA ASP A 311 -12.75 10.56 16.03
C ASP A 311 -13.00 9.18 16.66
N VAL A 312 -12.81 8.10 15.91
CA VAL A 312 -13.09 6.73 16.38
C VAL A 312 -12.32 6.34 17.65
N LEU A 313 -11.15 6.94 17.91
CA LEU A 313 -10.43 6.75 19.16
C LEU A 313 -10.90 7.72 20.27
N GLY A 314 -11.35 8.92 19.92
CA GLY A 314 -11.53 10.01 20.89
C GLY A 314 -10.18 10.58 21.36
N ALA A 315 -10.23 11.71 22.07
CA ALA A 315 -9.03 12.43 22.50
C ALA A 315 -8.14 11.63 23.46
N SER A 316 -8.73 10.75 24.28
CA SER A 316 -8.05 9.97 25.32
C SER A 316 -8.07 8.46 25.06
N LYS A 317 -8.45 8.03 23.84
CA LYS A 317 -8.75 6.61 23.51
C LYS A 317 -9.96 6.09 24.31
N ASP A 318 -10.95 6.98 24.44
CA ASP A 318 -12.19 6.87 25.21
C ASP A 318 -13.42 6.51 24.35
N ASN A 319 -13.39 6.77 23.04
CA ASN A 319 -14.46 6.35 22.11
C ASN A 319 -14.41 4.85 21.74
N ILE A 320 -13.44 4.12 22.31
CA ILE A 320 -13.38 2.66 22.30
C ILE A 320 -13.45 2.16 23.74
N LEU A 321 -14.39 1.26 24.02
CA LEU A 321 -14.45 0.49 25.26
C LEU A 321 -13.94 -0.94 25.04
N VAL A 322 -13.34 -1.51 26.08
CA VAL A 322 -12.86 -2.89 26.13
C VAL A 322 -13.56 -3.58 27.30
N ASP A 323 -14.24 -4.70 27.02
CA ASP A 323 -14.84 -5.55 28.06
C ASP A 323 -13.84 -6.57 28.64
N ASP A 324 -14.23 -7.25 29.72
CA ASP A 324 -13.37 -8.23 30.41
C ASP A 324 -12.99 -9.44 29.52
N ASP A 325 -13.82 -9.78 28.52
CA ASP A 325 -13.51 -10.79 27.48
C ASP A 325 -12.47 -10.28 26.46
N GLY A 326 -12.16 -8.98 26.48
CA GLY A 326 -11.28 -8.30 25.54
C GLY A 326 -11.96 -7.93 24.21
N ARG A 327 -13.29 -7.95 24.13
CA ARG A 327 -14.02 -7.45 22.96
C ARG A 327 -13.95 -5.93 22.92
N VAL A 328 -13.83 -5.42 21.69
CA VAL A 328 -13.79 -3.99 21.39
C VAL A 328 -15.20 -3.50 21.04
N TRP A 329 -15.63 -2.44 21.70
CA TRP A 329 -16.91 -1.75 21.49
C TRP A 329 -16.64 -0.30 21.05
N ARG A 330 -17.25 0.14 19.95
CA ARG A 330 -17.20 1.54 19.49
C ARG A 330 -18.33 2.33 20.15
N VAL A 331 -18.03 3.51 20.66
CA VAL A 331 -18.98 4.46 21.26
C VAL A 331 -18.69 5.87 20.78
N ASP A 332 -19.66 6.77 20.94
CA ASP A 332 -19.55 8.19 20.54
C ASP A 332 -19.16 8.40 19.06
N ASN A 333 -19.78 7.63 18.17
CA ASN A 333 -19.50 7.62 16.73
C ASN A 333 -19.97 8.90 15.97
N GLY A 334 -20.18 10.02 16.67
CA GLY A 334 -20.66 11.29 16.14
C GLY A 334 -19.68 12.03 15.21
N GLY A 335 -18.45 11.53 15.08
CA GLY A 335 -17.47 11.93 14.06
C GLY A 335 -17.66 11.27 12.68
N SER A 336 -18.66 10.41 12.52
CA SER A 336 -18.97 9.70 11.27
C SER A 336 -19.75 10.55 10.27
N PHE A 337 -19.79 10.10 9.01
CA PHE A 337 -20.61 10.66 7.93
C PHE A 337 -20.46 12.19 7.82
N ARG A 338 -21.57 12.95 7.88
CA ARG A 338 -21.60 14.40 7.58
C ARG A 338 -21.05 15.29 8.71
N TYR A 339 -20.77 14.74 9.89
CA TYR A 339 -20.41 15.52 11.09
C TYR A 339 -18.99 15.21 11.58
N ARG A 340 -18.38 16.22 12.21
CA ARG A 340 -17.18 16.12 13.06
C ARG A 340 -17.66 15.87 14.51
N ALA A 341 -16.78 15.33 15.37
CA ALA A 341 -17.08 14.99 16.76
C ALA A 341 -17.91 16.04 17.53
N GLN A 342 -17.53 17.31 17.44
CA GLN A 342 -18.20 18.44 18.12
C GLN A 342 -19.51 18.92 17.43
N GLY A 343 -20.06 18.17 16.47
CA GLY A 343 -21.33 18.49 15.80
C GLY A 343 -21.24 19.54 14.68
N LYS A 344 -20.05 20.04 14.34
CA LYS A 344 -19.84 20.83 13.11
C LYS A 344 -19.89 19.90 11.89
N LYS A 345 -20.57 20.29 10.81
CA LYS A 345 -20.53 19.55 9.53
C LYS A 345 -19.10 19.50 8.96
N LYS A 346 -18.73 18.40 8.32
CA LYS A 346 -17.51 18.30 7.50
C LYS A 346 -17.66 19.14 6.23
N GLU A 347 -16.53 19.62 5.73
CA GLU A 347 -16.42 20.34 4.47
C GLU A 347 -16.76 19.41 3.29
N LYS A 348 -17.37 19.95 2.23
CA LYS A 348 -17.88 19.17 1.09
C LYS A 348 -16.83 18.25 0.47
N GLU A 349 -15.56 18.65 0.50
CA GLU A 349 -14.43 17.85 -0.01
C GLU A 349 -14.29 16.48 0.67
N PHE A 350 -14.69 16.34 1.94
CA PHE A 350 -14.63 15.08 2.71
C PHE A 350 -15.91 14.24 2.61
N LEU A 351 -16.97 14.77 1.99
CA LEU A 351 -18.28 14.11 1.85
C LEU A 351 -18.45 13.33 0.55
N GLY A 352 -17.33 13.00 -0.13
CA GLY A 352 -17.34 12.26 -1.39
C GLY A 352 -17.26 10.74 -1.23
N ASP A 353 -17.50 10.06 -2.35
CA ASP A 353 -17.38 8.61 -2.57
C ASP A 353 -15.99 8.03 -2.30
N TYR A 354 -14.94 8.85 -2.19
CA TYR A 354 -13.56 8.40 -2.07
C TYR A 354 -13.16 8.32 -0.58
N PRO A 355 -12.96 7.11 0.00
CA PRO A 355 -12.63 6.92 1.41
C PRO A 355 -11.13 7.16 1.64
N VAL A 356 -10.70 8.41 1.50
CA VAL A 356 -9.30 8.81 1.70
C VAL A 356 -8.79 8.58 3.12
N GLU A 357 -9.71 8.34 4.06
CA GLU A 357 -9.44 7.86 5.42
C GLU A 357 -8.60 6.57 5.47
N LEU A 358 -8.66 5.72 4.42
CA LEU A 358 -7.77 4.56 4.27
C LEU A 358 -6.28 4.93 4.33
N TRP A 359 -5.91 6.19 4.08
CA TRP A 359 -4.55 6.72 4.22
C TRP A 359 -4.44 7.77 5.32
N THR A 360 -5.34 8.76 5.36
CA THR A 360 -5.21 9.90 6.28
C THR A 360 -5.32 9.52 7.76
N MET A 361 -6.03 8.44 8.11
CA MET A 361 -6.09 7.91 9.48
C MET A 361 -4.87 7.05 9.86
N ARG A 362 -4.03 6.66 8.88
CA ARG A 362 -2.75 5.96 9.11
C ARG A 362 -1.56 6.93 9.09
N ASP A 363 -1.69 8.11 8.47
CA ASP A 363 -0.67 9.14 8.40
C ASP A 363 -0.56 9.95 9.70
N LYS A 364 0.63 9.93 10.31
CA LYS A 364 0.95 10.64 11.56
C LYS A 364 1.02 12.16 11.41
N SER A 365 1.13 12.67 10.18
CA SER A 365 1.12 14.10 9.87
C SER A 365 -0.30 14.66 9.71
N VAL A 366 -1.28 13.80 9.41
CA VAL A 366 -2.69 14.18 9.19
C VAL A 366 -3.56 13.79 10.38
N GLY A 367 -3.49 12.53 10.82
CA GLY A 367 -4.28 11.98 11.93
C GLY A 367 -3.41 11.39 13.03
N PRO A 368 -2.63 12.19 13.79
CA PRO A 368 -1.62 11.69 14.74
C PRO A 368 -2.17 10.77 15.84
N GLU A 369 -3.43 10.93 16.27
CA GLU A 369 -4.07 10.02 17.22
C GLU A 369 -4.42 8.66 16.60
N ASN A 370 -5.18 8.67 15.50
CA ASN A 370 -5.54 7.47 14.74
C ASN A 370 -4.29 6.67 14.30
N ALA A 371 -3.26 7.37 13.84
CA ALA A 371 -2.00 6.79 13.37
C ALA A 371 -1.14 6.15 14.48
N GLN A 372 -1.46 6.34 15.76
CA GLN A 372 -0.84 5.57 16.85
C GLN A 372 -1.26 4.09 16.82
N LEU A 373 -2.48 3.80 16.37
CA LEU A 373 -3.01 2.44 16.27
C LEU A 373 -3.03 1.94 14.82
N PHE A 374 -3.57 2.72 13.89
CA PHE A 374 -3.75 2.27 12.50
C PHE A 374 -2.50 2.48 11.63
N GLY A 375 -1.59 3.38 12.00
CA GLY A 375 -0.35 3.66 11.25
C GLY A 375 0.71 2.56 11.26
N SER A 376 0.37 1.36 11.73
CA SER A 376 1.16 0.13 11.59
C SER A 376 0.53 -0.90 10.63
N LEU A 377 -0.69 -0.65 10.13
CA LEU A 377 -1.33 -1.47 9.12
C LEU A 377 -0.71 -1.21 7.75
N ASP A 378 -0.19 -2.26 7.11
CA ASP A 378 0.13 -2.20 5.68
C ASP A 378 -1.14 -2.29 4.82
N ILE A 379 -1.05 -1.91 3.56
CA ILE A 379 -2.22 -1.86 2.66
C ILE A 379 -2.90 -3.22 2.47
N TYR A 380 -2.17 -4.33 2.56
CA TYR A 380 -2.76 -5.66 2.44
C TYR A 380 -3.53 -6.02 3.71
N GLU A 381 -3.05 -5.68 4.90
CA GLU A 381 -3.86 -5.79 6.14
C GLU A 381 -5.12 -4.92 6.08
N VAL A 382 -5.02 -3.69 5.55
CA VAL A 382 -6.19 -2.82 5.33
C VAL A 382 -7.18 -3.44 4.35
N MET A 383 -6.69 -4.04 3.25
CA MET A 383 -7.55 -4.63 2.22
C MET A 383 -8.21 -5.95 2.65
N GLU A 384 -7.61 -6.73 3.56
CA GLU A 384 -8.37 -7.83 4.19
C GLU A 384 -9.52 -7.28 5.04
N GLY A 385 -9.33 -6.18 5.76
CA GLY A 385 -10.42 -5.48 6.45
C GLY A 385 -11.53 -5.00 5.49
N VAL A 386 -11.15 -4.51 4.31
CA VAL A 386 -12.09 -4.14 3.23
C VAL A 386 -12.86 -5.36 2.71
N ARG A 387 -12.18 -6.50 2.50
CA ARG A 387 -12.79 -7.77 2.06
C ARG A 387 -13.90 -8.24 2.99
N GLU A 388 -13.75 -8.01 4.30
CA GLU A 388 -14.74 -8.36 5.32
C GLU A 388 -15.98 -7.44 5.35
N ILE A 389 -15.91 -6.22 4.80
CA ILE A 389 -17.02 -5.24 4.86
C ILE A 389 -17.75 -5.04 3.51
N VAL A 390 -17.07 -5.18 2.38
CA VAL A 390 -17.67 -4.97 1.05
C VAL A 390 -18.87 -5.89 0.76
N PRO A 391 -18.89 -7.19 1.15
CA PRO A 391 -20.06 -8.06 1.01
C PRO A 391 -21.26 -7.65 1.88
N LYS A 392 -21.05 -6.81 2.91
CA LYS A 392 -22.11 -6.31 3.80
C LYS A 392 -22.77 -5.02 3.28
N GLY A 393 -22.43 -4.59 2.06
CA GLY A 393 -22.86 -3.32 1.47
C GLY A 393 -24.37 -3.08 1.48
N GLU A 394 -25.18 -4.05 1.04
CA GLU A 394 -26.65 -3.90 1.05
C GLU A 394 -27.23 -3.79 2.46
N LYS A 395 -26.74 -4.62 3.40
CA LYS A 395 -27.12 -4.56 4.82
C LYS A 395 -26.76 -3.20 5.44
N LEU A 396 -25.61 -2.64 5.05
CA LEU A 396 -25.20 -1.29 5.45
C LEU A 396 -26.11 -0.21 4.84
N LEU A 397 -26.49 -0.31 3.57
CA LEU A 397 -27.39 0.64 2.91
C LEU A 397 -28.82 0.60 3.47
N ALA A 398 -29.27 -0.56 3.93
CA ALA A 398 -30.52 -0.69 4.70
C ALA A 398 -30.42 -0.04 6.10
N ALA A 399 -29.24 -0.02 6.70
CA ALA A 399 -28.97 0.54 8.04
C ALA A 399 -28.68 2.06 8.06
N VAL A 400 -28.80 2.76 6.93
CA VAL A 400 -28.66 4.23 6.84
C VAL A 400 -29.85 4.87 6.12
N PRO A 401 -30.22 6.12 6.47
CA PRO A 401 -31.27 6.87 5.78
C PRO A 401 -30.91 7.12 4.30
N GLU A 402 -31.95 7.35 3.49
CA GLU A 402 -31.85 7.51 2.04
C GLU A 402 -30.81 8.55 1.61
N GLU A 403 -30.76 9.69 2.31
CA GLU A 403 -29.80 10.79 2.11
C GLU A 403 -28.33 10.37 2.14
N LEU A 404 -27.98 9.33 2.92
CA LEU A 404 -26.61 8.84 3.08
C LEU A 404 -26.27 7.72 2.07
N ARG A 405 -27.28 7.04 1.50
CA ARG A 405 -27.08 5.88 0.63
C ARG A 405 -26.16 6.15 -0.56
N PRO A 406 -26.26 7.27 -1.31
CA PRO A 406 -25.38 7.51 -2.45
C PRO A 406 -23.89 7.56 -2.06
N MET A 407 -23.56 8.29 -0.99
CA MET A 407 -22.17 8.44 -0.51
C MET A 407 -21.63 7.13 0.08
N VAL A 408 -22.45 6.43 0.87
CA VAL A 408 -22.08 5.13 1.46
C VAL A 408 -21.86 4.07 0.38
N HIS A 409 -22.77 3.98 -0.60
CA HIS A 409 -22.63 3.08 -1.74
C HIS A 409 -21.38 3.43 -2.57
N GLY A 410 -21.19 4.71 -2.89
CA GLY A 410 -20.00 5.22 -3.58
C GLY A 410 -18.69 4.78 -2.93
N ARG A 411 -18.60 4.89 -1.59
CA ARG A 411 -17.46 4.43 -0.79
C ARG A 411 -17.29 2.91 -0.81
N VAL A 412 -18.36 2.13 -0.68
CA VAL A 412 -18.30 0.65 -0.79
C VAL A 412 -17.77 0.21 -2.16
N GLU A 413 -18.22 0.85 -3.24
CA GLU A 413 -17.78 0.53 -4.60
C GLU A 413 -16.33 0.96 -4.87
N ILE A 414 -15.86 2.12 -4.36
CA ILE A 414 -14.42 2.45 -4.40
C ILE A 414 -13.62 1.39 -3.63
N MET A 415 -14.05 1.00 -2.44
CA MET A 415 -13.34 -0.01 -1.65
C MET A 415 -13.28 -1.37 -2.36
N ARG A 416 -14.37 -1.81 -3.01
CA ARG A 416 -14.39 -3.02 -3.84
C ARG A 416 -13.39 -2.96 -5.00
N ASP A 417 -13.30 -1.80 -5.64
CA ASP A 417 -12.37 -1.57 -6.74
C ASP A 417 -10.89 -1.57 -6.31
N LEU A 418 -10.59 -0.89 -5.20
CA LEU A 418 -9.26 -0.88 -4.59
C LEU A 418 -8.86 -2.28 -4.13
N LEU A 419 -9.79 -3.08 -3.60
CA LEU A 419 -9.56 -4.47 -3.22
C LEU A 419 -9.16 -5.32 -4.44
N GLY A 420 -9.92 -5.28 -5.54
CA GLY A 420 -9.60 -6.03 -6.75
C GLY A 420 -8.25 -5.62 -7.36
N THR A 421 -7.93 -4.33 -7.32
CA THR A 421 -6.62 -3.81 -7.75
C THR A 421 -5.51 -4.28 -6.81
N SER A 422 -5.73 -4.25 -5.50
CA SER A 422 -4.78 -4.74 -4.49
C SER A 422 -4.51 -6.24 -4.63
N ASP A 423 -5.54 -7.05 -4.89
CA ASP A 423 -5.41 -8.49 -5.12
C ASP A 423 -4.62 -8.79 -6.39
N ALA A 424 -4.84 -8.03 -7.47
CA ALA A 424 -4.03 -8.11 -8.68
C ALA A 424 -2.55 -7.78 -8.41
N PHE A 425 -2.25 -6.76 -7.60
CA PHE A 425 -0.88 -6.41 -7.21
C PHE A 425 -0.24 -7.46 -6.28
N LYS A 426 -0.99 -7.96 -5.29
CA LYS A 426 -0.54 -8.95 -4.30
C LYS A 426 -0.26 -10.32 -4.93
N GLY A 427 -1.19 -10.82 -5.74
CA GLY A 427 -1.01 -12.05 -6.53
C GLY A 427 0.12 -11.94 -7.55
N ASP A 428 0.47 -10.71 -7.94
CA ASP A 428 1.58 -10.37 -8.81
C ASP A 428 2.83 -9.87 -8.05
N ARG A 429 2.96 -10.21 -6.77
CA ARG A 429 4.18 -10.07 -5.96
C ARG A 429 4.69 -8.64 -5.71
N TRP A 430 3.86 -7.63 -5.94
CA TRP A 430 4.20 -6.26 -5.53
C TRP A 430 4.24 -6.15 -4.00
N GLN A 431 5.25 -5.45 -3.47
CA GLN A 431 5.35 -5.18 -2.04
C GLN A 431 4.24 -4.24 -1.56
N ALA A 432 3.71 -4.49 -0.35
CA ALA A 432 2.65 -3.69 0.26
C ALA A 432 2.98 -2.19 0.29
N SER A 433 4.24 -1.83 0.60
CA SER A 433 4.73 -0.45 0.64
C SER A 433 4.63 0.30 -0.71
N TYR A 434 4.75 -0.41 -1.83
CA TYR A 434 4.53 0.20 -3.15
C TYR A 434 3.04 0.25 -3.51
N THR A 435 2.32 -0.85 -3.28
CA THR A 435 0.88 -0.94 -3.56
C THR A 435 0.09 0.12 -2.78
N ASP A 436 0.52 0.46 -1.55
CA ASP A 436 -0.12 1.50 -0.72
C ASP A 436 -0.09 2.86 -1.41
N GLY A 437 1.10 3.31 -1.81
CA GLY A 437 1.28 4.56 -2.56
C GLY A 437 0.63 4.53 -3.94
N PHE A 438 0.61 3.38 -4.62
CA PHE A 438 -0.09 3.27 -5.90
C PHE A 438 -1.62 3.46 -5.75
N LEU A 439 -2.24 2.75 -4.80
CA LEU A 439 -3.69 2.83 -4.57
C LEU A 439 -4.12 4.19 -4.02
N GLU A 440 -3.27 4.82 -3.20
CA GLU A 440 -3.45 6.21 -2.76
C GLU A 440 -3.56 7.13 -3.98
N GLN A 441 -2.55 7.11 -4.85
CA GLN A 441 -2.48 8.04 -5.98
C GLN A 441 -3.53 7.74 -7.06
N SER A 442 -3.87 6.48 -7.29
CA SER A 442 -5.03 6.08 -8.11
C SER A 442 -6.33 6.68 -7.55
N THR A 443 -6.51 6.70 -6.23
CA THR A 443 -7.69 7.30 -5.58
C THR A 443 -7.72 8.82 -5.75
N TYR A 444 -6.62 9.52 -5.47
CA TYR A 444 -6.58 10.99 -5.56
C TYR A 444 -6.67 11.52 -6.99
N ILE A 445 -6.00 10.91 -7.96
CA ILE A 445 -6.07 11.34 -9.37
C ILE A 445 -7.52 11.23 -9.90
N ARG A 446 -8.25 10.18 -9.49
CA ARG A 446 -9.69 10.04 -9.78
C ARG A 446 -10.54 11.06 -9.02
N ARG A 447 -10.32 11.25 -7.72
CA ARG A 447 -11.02 12.25 -6.89
C ARG A 447 -10.88 13.69 -7.41
N GLN A 448 -9.76 14.02 -8.06
CA GLN A 448 -9.49 15.33 -8.66
C GLN A 448 -10.06 15.47 -10.10
N GLY A 449 -10.75 14.45 -10.62
CA GLY A 449 -11.34 14.48 -11.98
C GLY A 449 -10.32 14.42 -13.13
N LEU A 450 -9.03 14.17 -12.84
CA LEU A 450 -7.98 14.16 -13.86
C LEU A 450 -8.18 13.03 -14.89
N ILE A 451 -8.80 11.93 -14.48
CA ILE A 451 -9.15 10.81 -15.37
C ILE A 451 -10.47 11.09 -16.10
N ASP A 452 -11.44 11.77 -15.50
CA ASP A 452 -12.74 12.04 -16.12
C ASP A 452 -12.66 13.00 -17.32
N ALA A 453 -11.58 13.77 -17.40
CA ALA A 453 -11.25 14.63 -18.52
C ALA A 453 -10.63 13.87 -19.72
N MET A 454 -10.27 12.59 -19.57
CA MET A 454 -9.59 11.80 -20.61
C MET A 454 -10.57 11.23 -21.65
N PRO A 455 -10.12 10.96 -22.90
CA PRO A 455 -10.95 10.34 -23.92
C PRO A 455 -11.50 8.98 -23.48
N GLN A 456 -12.77 8.70 -23.79
CA GLN A 456 -13.36 7.37 -23.57
C GLN A 456 -12.86 6.35 -24.57
N LYS A 457 -12.52 6.77 -25.79
CA LYS A 457 -12.20 5.82 -26.86
C LYS A 457 -11.19 6.36 -27.87
N LEU A 458 -9.99 5.80 -27.88
CA LEU A 458 -8.98 6.07 -28.91
C LEU A 458 -9.09 5.07 -30.08
N LYS A 459 -9.37 5.60 -31.27
CA LYS A 459 -9.50 4.86 -32.54
C LYS A 459 -8.34 5.16 -33.47
N GLN A 460 -7.92 4.15 -34.22
CA GLN A 460 -7.01 4.32 -35.36
C GLN A 460 -7.83 4.69 -36.61
N PRO A 461 -7.39 5.64 -37.46
CA PRO A 461 -8.07 5.97 -38.73
C PRO A 461 -8.00 4.83 -39.76
N LYS A 462 -6.99 3.96 -39.64
CA LYS A 462 -6.84 2.70 -40.37
C LYS A 462 -5.99 1.73 -39.56
N ALA A 463 -6.11 0.43 -39.84
CA ALA A 463 -5.36 -0.61 -39.15
C ALA A 463 -3.84 -0.31 -39.14
N GLY A 464 -3.22 -0.55 -37.98
CA GLY A 464 -1.81 -0.21 -37.72
C GLY A 464 -1.47 1.29 -37.64
N SER A 465 -2.38 2.26 -37.85
CA SER A 465 -2.03 3.68 -37.68
C SER A 465 -1.53 3.98 -36.26
N THR A 466 -0.43 4.71 -36.12
CA THR A 466 0.09 5.11 -34.81
C THR A 466 -0.48 6.43 -34.32
N THR A 467 -1.02 7.26 -35.21
CA THR A 467 -1.94 8.35 -34.86
C THR A 467 -3.29 7.78 -34.46
N VAL A 468 -3.85 8.27 -33.35
CA VAL A 468 -5.18 7.93 -32.85
C VAL A 468 -6.03 9.18 -32.63
N TYR A 469 -7.35 8.99 -32.68
CA TYR A 469 -8.38 10.02 -32.50
C TYR A 469 -9.38 9.55 -31.45
N ASP A 470 -9.93 10.48 -30.67
CA ASP A 470 -10.96 10.21 -29.66
C ASP A 470 -12.35 9.89 -30.28
N GLU A 471 -13.38 9.83 -29.43
CA GLU A 471 -14.79 9.79 -29.82
C GLU A 471 -15.29 11.04 -30.56
N HIS A 472 -14.59 12.18 -30.48
CA HIS A 472 -14.97 13.47 -31.08
C HIS A 472 -14.19 13.80 -32.38
N GLY A 473 -13.20 12.98 -32.76
CA GLY A 473 -12.34 13.21 -33.92
C GLY A 473 -11.11 14.09 -33.64
N GLN A 474 -10.76 14.35 -32.37
CA GLN A 474 -9.55 15.07 -31.98
C GLN A 474 -8.35 14.13 -31.93
N GLN A 475 -7.26 14.51 -32.59
CA GLN A 475 -6.03 13.73 -32.62
C GLN A 475 -5.34 13.72 -31.24
N PHE A 476 -5.13 12.53 -30.67
CA PHE A 476 -4.59 12.34 -29.31
C PHE A 476 -5.30 13.14 -28.20
N ASP A 477 -6.52 13.64 -28.41
CA ASP A 477 -7.36 14.45 -27.49
C ASP A 477 -6.64 15.00 -26.25
N LYS A 478 -5.94 16.12 -26.44
CA LYS A 478 -5.20 16.87 -25.40
C LYS A 478 -4.25 16.03 -24.52
N LEU A 479 -3.82 14.83 -24.93
CA LEU A 479 -2.83 14.03 -24.19
C LEU A 479 -1.41 14.61 -24.27
N ARG A 480 -1.19 15.66 -25.09
CA ARG A 480 0.14 16.23 -25.38
C ARG A 480 0.11 17.74 -25.55
N GLY A 481 1.26 18.36 -25.32
CA GLY A 481 1.50 19.78 -25.53
C GLY A 481 1.05 20.64 -24.36
N LYS A 482 0.92 21.94 -24.63
CA LYS A 482 0.44 22.91 -23.66
C LYS A 482 -1.05 22.69 -23.35
N ASP A 483 -1.45 22.90 -22.10
CA ASP A 483 -2.81 22.79 -21.58
C ASP A 483 -3.35 21.33 -21.71
N SER A 484 -2.43 20.36 -21.65
CA SER A 484 -2.68 18.92 -21.84
C SER A 484 -3.02 18.16 -20.55
N HIS A 485 -3.58 16.96 -20.70
CA HIS A 485 -3.80 16.02 -19.59
C HIS A 485 -2.49 15.60 -18.90
N VAL A 486 -1.38 15.49 -19.64
CA VAL A 486 -0.06 15.19 -19.08
C VAL A 486 0.52 16.40 -18.34
N GLU A 487 0.26 17.64 -18.80
CA GLU A 487 0.60 18.84 -18.04
C GLU A 487 -0.24 18.97 -16.76
N ALA A 488 -1.54 18.65 -16.81
CA ALA A 488 -2.40 18.58 -15.62
C ALA A 488 -1.91 17.53 -14.61
N TRP A 489 -1.49 16.34 -15.08
CA TRP A 489 -0.82 15.35 -14.23
C TRP A 489 0.50 15.87 -13.66
N ALA A 490 1.31 16.59 -14.44
CA ALA A 490 2.59 17.13 -13.98
C ALA A 490 2.39 18.19 -12.87
N ALA A 491 1.37 19.05 -13.02
CA ALA A 491 0.96 20.01 -12.01
C ALA A 491 0.47 19.32 -10.72
N TYR A 492 -0.39 18.30 -10.85
CA TYR A 492 -0.82 17.44 -9.73
C TYR A 492 0.37 16.79 -9.02
N CYS A 493 1.29 16.19 -9.78
CA CYS A 493 2.47 15.50 -9.25
C CYS A 493 3.32 16.45 -8.39
N LYS A 494 3.62 17.65 -8.92
CA LYS A 494 4.36 18.69 -8.20
C LYS A 494 3.62 19.19 -6.95
N ALA A 495 2.31 19.45 -7.05
CA ALA A 495 1.50 19.91 -5.93
C ALA A 495 1.43 18.89 -4.77
N ASN A 496 1.56 17.60 -5.07
CA ASN A 496 1.48 16.51 -4.10
C ASN A 496 2.87 15.96 -3.68
N GLY A 497 3.95 16.69 -3.97
CA GLY A 497 5.31 16.36 -3.49
C GLY A 497 6.07 15.32 -4.32
N GLY A 498 5.66 15.07 -5.56
CA GLY A 498 6.47 14.41 -6.58
C GLY A 498 7.25 15.41 -7.44
N ASP A 499 8.11 14.90 -8.32
CA ASP A 499 8.86 15.70 -9.31
C ASP A 499 8.67 15.13 -10.73
N PRO A 500 7.81 15.74 -11.57
CA PRO A 500 7.57 15.26 -12.94
C PRO A 500 8.83 15.27 -13.83
N ALA A 501 9.90 15.98 -13.45
CA ALA A 501 11.17 15.95 -14.17
C ALA A 501 11.83 14.55 -14.14
N ILE A 502 11.55 13.73 -13.13
CA ILE A 502 12.04 12.34 -13.03
C ILE A 502 11.48 11.50 -14.19
N ILE A 503 10.17 11.59 -14.44
CA ILE A 503 9.51 10.87 -15.54
C ILE A 503 9.96 11.44 -16.89
N ARG A 504 9.97 12.77 -17.05
CA ARG A 504 10.49 13.44 -18.26
C ARG A 504 11.91 12.98 -18.62
N TYR A 505 12.79 12.90 -17.63
CA TYR A 505 14.17 12.45 -17.80
C TYR A 505 14.22 10.96 -18.17
N TRP A 506 13.48 10.11 -17.46
CA TRP A 506 13.41 8.68 -17.78
C TRP A 506 12.88 8.45 -19.19
N MET A 507 11.74 9.02 -19.60
CA MET A 507 11.18 8.82 -20.94
C MET A 507 12.16 9.25 -22.04
N GLY A 508 12.86 10.38 -21.84
CA GLY A 508 13.88 10.85 -22.78
C GLY A 508 15.13 9.97 -22.87
N GLN A 509 15.49 9.26 -21.79
CA GLN A 509 16.59 8.31 -21.77
C GLN A 509 16.18 6.93 -22.30
N GLN A 510 14.95 6.49 -21.99
CA GLN A 510 14.31 5.27 -22.50
C GLN A 510 14.24 5.29 -24.02
N ALA A 511 13.81 6.42 -24.60
CA ALA A 511 13.77 6.67 -26.04
C ALA A 511 15.12 6.43 -26.74
N GLY A 512 16.24 6.70 -26.07
CA GLY A 512 17.57 6.40 -26.62
C GLY A 512 18.01 4.95 -26.39
N SER A 513 17.65 4.36 -25.24
CA SER A 513 17.93 2.96 -24.94
C SER A 513 17.14 2.44 -23.73
N SER A 514 16.51 1.27 -23.86
CA SER A 514 15.99 0.47 -22.73
C SER A 514 17.06 0.10 -21.68
N TRP A 515 18.35 0.29 -21.99
CA TRP A 515 19.48 0.06 -21.07
C TRP A 515 20.28 1.33 -20.73
N SER A 516 19.67 2.51 -20.93
CA SER A 516 20.18 3.79 -20.42
C SER A 516 20.33 3.79 -18.89
N GLY A 517 21.00 4.81 -18.33
CA GLY A 517 21.15 4.93 -16.87
C GLY A 517 19.80 5.01 -16.15
N ALA A 518 18.86 5.82 -16.66
CA ALA A 518 17.53 5.94 -16.08
C ALA A 518 16.69 4.66 -16.24
N SER A 519 16.77 3.98 -17.39
CA SER A 519 16.06 2.72 -17.62
C SER A 519 16.60 1.60 -16.73
N LYS A 520 17.93 1.53 -16.52
CA LYS A 520 18.56 0.63 -15.55
C LYS A 520 18.09 0.92 -14.11
N ALA A 521 17.99 2.20 -13.73
CA ALA A 521 17.46 2.61 -12.43
C ALA A 521 15.98 2.22 -12.23
N LEU A 522 15.14 2.33 -13.28
CA LEU A 522 13.77 1.83 -13.27
C LEU A 522 13.73 0.31 -13.12
N LYS A 523 14.44 -0.45 -13.97
CA LYS A 523 14.46 -1.93 -13.92
C LYS A 523 14.86 -2.41 -12.52
N TYR A 524 15.90 -1.83 -11.91
CA TYR A 524 16.33 -2.19 -10.56
C TYR A 524 15.27 -1.88 -9.50
N ARG A 525 14.60 -0.72 -9.59
CA ARG A 525 13.45 -0.39 -8.72
C ARG A 525 12.30 -1.38 -8.85
N ILE A 526 11.93 -1.77 -10.08
CA ILE A 526 10.85 -2.73 -10.31
C ILE A 526 11.20 -4.09 -9.70
N ALA A 527 12.43 -4.58 -9.89
CA ALA A 527 12.87 -5.83 -9.29
C ALA A 527 12.86 -5.78 -7.76
N LEU A 528 13.27 -4.65 -7.14
CA LEU A 528 13.11 -4.42 -5.70
C LEU A 528 11.64 -4.49 -5.27
N GLU A 529 10.78 -3.66 -5.86
CA GLU A 529 9.36 -3.50 -5.47
C GLU A 529 8.52 -4.75 -5.76
N ARG A 530 9.04 -5.71 -6.55
CA ARG A 530 8.45 -7.03 -6.82
C ARG A 530 9.17 -8.19 -6.09
N GLY A 531 9.67 -7.92 -4.88
CA GLY A 531 10.21 -8.94 -3.98
C GLY A 531 11.71 -9.23 -4.10
N GLY A 532 12.48 -8.40 -4.81
CA GLY A 532 13.96 -8.45 -4.78
C GLY A 532 14.59 -9.62 -5.54
N LYS A 533 13.83 -10.38 -6.33
CA LYS A 533 14.33 -11.54 -7.09
C LYS A 533 15.06 -11.13 -8.36
N PHE A 534 16.28 -10.62 -8.21
CA PHE A 534 17.05 -10.08 -9.34
C PHE A 534 17.46 -11.14 -10.38
N ASP A 535 17.53 -12.41 -10.00
CA ASP A 535 17.85 -13.56 -10.85
C ASP A 535 16.75 -13.94 -11.86
N GLU A 536 15.49 -13.57 -11.59
CA GLU A 536 14.36 -13.74 -12.52
C GLU A 536 14.40 -12.75 -13.71
N TYR A 537 15.40 -11.87 -13.79
CA TYR A 537 15.54 -10.85 -14.84
C TYR A 537 16.90 -10.91 -15.55
N TYR A 538 16.90 -10.62 -16.85
CA TYR A 538 18.12 -10.31 -17.59
C TYR A 538 18.66 -8.92 -17.19
N TRP A 539 19.99 -8.74 -17.14
CA TRP A 539 20.64 -7.46 -16.82
C TRP A 539 21.80 -7.16 -17.78
N GLN A 540 21.64 -6.20 -18.69
CA GLN A 540 22.75 -5.76 -19.54
C GLN A 540 23.83 -5.04 -18.71
N GLY A 541 25.00 -5.65 -18.59
CA GLY A 541 26.09 -5.18 -17.71
C GLY A 541 25.95 -5.61 -16.25
N GLY A 542 25.05 -6.55 -15.94
CA GLY A 542 24.86 -7.11 -14.60
C GLY A 542 24.03 -6.25 -13.65
N VAL A 543 23.45 -6.88 -12.62
CA VAL A 543 22.58 -6.22 -11.64
C VAL A 543 23.29 -5.08 -10.88
N GLY A 544 24.59 -5.22 -10.60
CA GLY A 544 25.39 -4.18 -9.91
C GLY A 544 25.46 -2.86 -10.68
N ALA A 545 25.48 -2.90 -12.02
CA ALA A 545 25.42 -1.68 -12.83
C ALA A 545 24.06 -0.98 -12.69
N ALA A 546 22.97 -1.74 -12.59
CA ALA A 546 21.63 -1.20 -12.40
C ALA A 546 21.41 -0.65 -10.98
N LYS A 547 21.91 -1.37 -9.94
CA LYS A 547 21.97 -0.89 -8.55
C LYS A 547 22.68 0.46 -8.45
N LYS A 548 23.86 0.61 -9.06
CA LYS A 548 24.63 1.86 -9.08
C LYS A 548 23.86 3.02 -9.71
N GLN A 549 23.14 2.79 -10.81
CA GLN A 549 22.32 3.83 -11.45
C GLN A 549 21.11 4.22 -10.61
N TYR A 550 20.47 3.25 -9.96
CA TYR A 550 19.39 3.50 -9.01
C TYR A 550 19.88 4.32 -7.81
N GLU A 551 20.96 3.89 -7.14
CA GLU A 551 21.54 4.60 -5.99
C GLU A 551 21.97 6.03 -6.35
N ALA A 552 22.59 6.24 -7.52
CA ALA A 552 22.94 7.57 -8.02
C ALA A 552 21.69 8.45 -8.26
N THR A 553 20.60 7.86 -8.78
CA THR A 553 19.33 8.56 -8.99
C THR A 553 18.69 8.95 -7.66
N ILE A 554 18.61 8.02 -6.71
CA ILE A 554 18.09 8.25 -5.34
C ILE A 554 18.89 9.33 -4.61
N LYS A 555 20.23 9.33 -4.74
CA LYS A 555 21.10 10.38 -4.19
C LYS A 555 20.83 11.75 -4.81
N LYS A 556 20.43 11.81 -6.09
CA LYS A 556 20.17 13.06 -6.82
C LYS A 556 18.82 13.68 -6.50
N VAL A 557 17.75 12.89 -6.40
CA VAL A 557 16.36 13.40 -6.32
C VAL A 557 15.65 13.12 -5.00
N GLY A 558 16.27 12.34 -4.10
CA GLY A 558 15.66 11.87 -2.86
C GLY A 558 14.85 10.59 -3.06
N ARG A 559 14.89 9.69 -2.07
CA ARG A 559 14.20 8.38 -2.14
C ARG A 559 12.69 8.55 -2.24
N ASP A 560 12.12 9.30 -1.30
CA ASP A 560 10.67 9.40 -1.15
C ASP A 560 10.04 10.10 -2.36
N THR A 561 10.66 11.18 -2.84
CA THR A 561 10.31 11.86 -4.09
C THR A 561 10.32 10.90 -5.28
N TYR A 562 11.37 10.07 -5.42
CA TYR A 562 11.49 9.12 -6.53
C TYR A 562 10.37 8.09 -6.53
N HIS A 563 10.14 7.40 -5.41
CA HIS A 563 9.08 6.38 -5.31
C HIS A 563 7.68 7.01 -5.43
N LYS A 564 7.43 8.16 -4.79
CA LYS A 564 6.12 8.85 -4.85
C LYS A 564 5.77 9.30 -6.27
N THR A 565 6.73 9.91 -6.97
CA THR A 565 6.56 10.31 -8.38
C THR A 565 6.24 9.11 -9.25
N TRP A 566 6.94 8.00 -9.06
CA TRP A 566 6.71 6.78 -9.83
C TRP A 566 5.38 6.08 -9.50
N ALA A 567 4.91 6.16 -8.25
CA ALA A 567 3.57 5.70 -7.88
C ALA A 567 2.49 6.56 -8.57
N MET A 568 2.64 7.90 -8.55
CA MET A 568 1.76 8.84 -9.26
C MET A 568 1.72 8.59 -10.77
N TRP A 569 2.87 8.30 -11.39
CA TRP A 569 2.95 8.06 -12.84
C TRP A 569 2.36 6.70 -13.22
N HIS A 570 2.67 5.64 -12.47
CA HIS A 570 2.09 4.32 -12.74
C HIS A 570 0.57 4.33 -12.51
N ALA A 571 0.07 4.99 -11.46
CA ALA A 571 -1.36 5.18 -11.24
C ALA A 571 -2.02 5.96 -12.39
N TRP A 572 -1.37 7.02 -12.89
CA TRP A 572 -1.83 7.76 -14.06
C TRP A 572 -1.94 6.89 -15.32
N VAL A 573 -0.87 6.15 -15.66
CA VAL A 573 -0.86 5.24 -16.82
C VAL A 573 -1.92 4.16 -16.68
N TYR A 574 -2.02 3.54 -15.50
CA TYR A 574 -3.01 2.49 -15.21
C TYR A 574 -4.44 3.00 -15.38
N GLU A 575 -4.83 4.07 -14.68
CA GLU A 575 -6.20 4.60 -14.75
C GLU A 575 -6.52 5.14 -16.14
N SER A 576 -5.56 5.78 -16.83
CA SER A 576 -5.73 6.22 -18.23
C SER A 576 -6.08 5.05 -19.16
N LEU A 577 -5.32 3.95 -19.11
CA LEU A 577 -5.53 2.77 -19.93
C LEU A 577 -6.81 2.01 -19.56
N ARG A 578 -7.17 2.06 -18.27
CA ARG A 578 -8.37 1.42 -17.74
C ARG A 578 -9.63 2.17 -18.17
N HIS A 579 -9.59 3.51 -18.18
CA HIS A 579 -10.67 4.41 -18.59
C HIS A 579 -10.89 4.44 -20.11
N THR A 580 -9.80 4.39 -20.89
CA THR A 580 -9.84 4.54 -22.35
C THR A 580 -10.03 3.20 -23.05
N GLU A 581 -11.02 3.06 -23.94
CA GLU A 581 -11.15 1.93 -24.87
C GLU A 581 -10.31 2.12 -26.13
N PHE A 582 -9.56 1.11 -26.57
CA PHE A 582 -8.69 1.20 -27.74
C PHE A 582 -8.38 -0.19 -28.35
N SER A 583 -7.93 -0.20 -29.62
CA SER A 583 -7.54 -1.44 -30.32
C SER A 583 -6.52 -2.25 -29.52
N ARG A 584 -6.65 -3.58 -29.50
CA ARG A 584 -5.78 -4.52 -28.75
C ARG A 584 -5.83 -4.40 -27.21
N LYS A 585 -6.73 -3.59 -26.62
CA LYS A 585 -7.19 -3.80 -25.23
C LYS A 585 -8.40 -4.74 -25.21
N LYS A 586 -8.47 -5.64 -24.23
CA LYS A 586 -9.70 -6.35 -23.85
C LYS A 586 -9.79 -6.42 -22.32
N GLY A 587 -10.69 -5.62 -21.75
CA GLY A 587 -10.78 -5.46 -20.30
C GLY A 587 -9.47 -4.93 -19.71
N GLY A 588 -8.95 -5.59 -18.67
CA GLY A 588 -7.69 -5.23 -18.01
C GLY A 588 -6.42 -5.81 -18.64
N ILE A 589 -6.49 -6.28 -19.89
CA ILE A 589 -5.34 -6.83 -20.65
C ILE A 589 -5.12 -6.01 -21.92
N VAL A 590 -3.86 -5.70 -22.22
CA VAL A 590 -3.40 -5.13 -23.49
C VAL A 590 -2.48 -6.12 -24.21
N GLU A 591 -2.67 -6.33 -25.51
CA GLU A 591 -1.75 -7.11 -26.34
C GLU A 591 -0.66 -6.22 -26.93
N LEU A 592 0.58 -6.42 -26.49
CA LEU A 592 1.76 -5.70 -26.95
C LEU A 592 2.61 -6.58 -27.85
N VAL A 593 3.29 -5.95 -28.80
CA VAL A 593 4.19 -6.61 -29.75
C VAL A 593 5.62 -6.15 -29.52
N ARG A 594 6.60 -7.03 -29.75
CA ARG A 594 8.03 -6.74 -29.60
C ARG A 594 8.82 -7.33 -30.75
N THR A 595 9.98 -6.75 -31.06
CA THR A 595 11.03 -7.40 -31.86
C THR A 595 12.11 -7.96 -30.94
N GLU A 596 12.52 -9.21 -31.16
CA GLU A 596 13.61 -9.88 -30.44
C GLU A 596 14.77 -10.22 -31.40
N GLY A 597 15.96 -10.43 -30.84
CA GLY A 597 17.16 -10.86 -31.58
C GLY A 597 17.08 -12.31 -32.02
N SER A 598 17.41 -12.62 -33.28
CA SER A 598 17.38 -14.00 -33.81
C SER A 598 18.38 -14.92 -33.11
N ASP A 599 19.51 -14.37 -32.69
CA ASP A 599 20.52 -14.97 -31.82
C ASP A 599 19.97 -15.32 -30.43
N ILE A 600 19.19 -14.42 -29.82
CA ILE A 600 18.52 -14.65 -28.53
C ILE A 600 17.45 -15.73 -28.66
N MET A 601 16.61 -15.65 -29.70
CA MET A 601 15.57 -16.66 -29.97
C MET A 601 16.19 -18.05 -30.18
N GLY A 602 17.30 -18.12 -30.94
CA GLY A 602 18.08 -19.35 -31.11
C GLY A 602 18.71 -19.86 -29.81
N THR A 603 19.26 -18.98 -28.98
CA THR A 603 19.85 -19.33 -27.66
C THR A 603 18.82 -19.98 -26.72
N TYR A 604 17.57 -19.51 -26.74
CA TYR A 604 16.46 -20.11 -25.99
C TYR A 604 15.75 -21.26 -26.73
N GLY A 605 16.21 -21.64 -27.93
CA GLY A 605 15.62 -22.70 -28.74
C GLY A 605 14.21 -22.42 -29.27
N VAL A 606 13.79 -21.14 -29.31
CA VAL A 606 12.43 -20.72 -29.64
C VAL A 606 12.23 -20.70 -31.15
N LYS A 607 11.16 -21.36 -31.63
CA LYS A 607 10.87 -21.51 -33.06
C LYS A 607 9.70 -20.65 -33.51
N LEU A 608 9.72 -20.21 -34.76
CA LEU A 608 8.61 -19.43 -35.36
C LEU A 608 7.30 -20.22 -35.27
N GLY A 609 6.22 -19.54 -34.87
CA GLY A 609 4.90 -20.14 -34.61
C GLY A 609 4.74 -20.74 -33.20
N GLN A 610 5.82 -20.81 -32.40
CA GLN A 610 5.74 -21.34 -31.03
C GLN A 610 4.96 -20.38 -30.11
N ARG A 611 4.05 -20.95 -29.31
CA ARG A 611 3.18 -20.22 -28.38
C ARG A 611 3.53 -20.50 -26.93
N ASN A 612 3.09 -19.60 -26.05
CA ASN A 612 3.27 -19.65 -24.60
C ASN A 612 4.74 -19.78 -24.14
N VAL A 613 5.65 -19.12 -24.85
CA VAL A 613 7.09 -19.12 -24.59
C VAL A 613 7.43 -18.26 -23.37
N GLN A 614 8.40 -18.68 -22.57
CA GLN A 614 9.03 -17.87 -21.53
C GLN A 614 10.55 -17.84 -21.74
N MET A 615 11.15 -16.65 -21.61
CA MET A 615 12.60 -16.44 -21.58
C MET A 615 12.90 -15.27 -20.64
N LEU A 616 14.15 -15.13 -20.19
CA LEU A 616 14.55 -13.99 -19.36
C LEU A 616 14.51 -12.70 -20.19
N ARG A 617 13.83 -11.69 -19.66
CA ARG A 617 13.80 -10.31 -20.15
C ARG A 617 14.18 -9.38 -18.98
N GLY A 618 14.50 -8.13 -19.22
CA GLY A 618 14.69 -7.17 -18.13
C GLY A 618 13.38 -6.83 -17.42
N ALA A 619 13.47 -6.24 -16.23
CA ALA A 619 12.31 -5.97 -15.37
C ALA A 619 11.29 -4.95 -15.93
N ALA A 620 11.67 -4.16 -16.94
CA ALA A 620 10.79 -3.24 -17.66
C ALA A 620 11.31 -3.12 -19.10
N GLU A 621 10.49 -3.39 -20.11
CA GLU A 621 10.91 -3.44 -21.52
C GLU A 621 9.94 -2.72 -22.47
N SER A 622 10.48 -2.23 -23.58
CA SER A 622 9.76 -1.50 -24.64
C SER A 622 9.06 -2.45 -25.60
N GLY A 623 7.73 -2.45 -25.61
CA GLY A 623 6.90 -3.04 -26.65
C GLY A 623 6.15 -1.97 -27.45
N SER A 624 5.30 -2.42 -28.34
CA SER A 624 4.59 -1.60 -29.32
C SER A 624 3.13 -2.05 -29.41
N ILE A 625 2.18 -1.11 -29.34
CA ILE A 625 0.75 -1.45 -29.39
C ILE A 625 0.22 -1.65 -30.83
N PHE A 626 0.67 -0.88 -31.82
CA PHE A 626 0.04 -0.85 -33.16
C PHE A 626 0.93 -1.27 -34.32
N ARG A 627 2.24 -1.02 -34.23
CA ARG A 627 3.26 -1.53 -35.17
C ARG A 627 4.51 -1.90 -34.39
N ALA A 628 5.03 -3.10 -34.60
CA ALA A 628 6.42 -3.41 -34.29
C ALA A 628 7.29 -2.71 -35.33
N LYS A 629 8.29 -1.98 -34.84
CA LYS A 629 9.29 -1.28 -35.64
C LYS A 629 10.63 -1.95 -35.42
N ARG A 630 11.46 -2.06 -36.47
CA ARG A 630 12.88 -2.40 -36.34
C ARG A 630 13.59 -1.21 -35.67
N ILE A 631 13.85 -1.29 -34.37
CA ILE A 631 14.34 -0.16 -33.58
C ILE A 631 15.88 -0.10 -33.54
N VAL A 632 16.57 -1.13 -33.01
CA VAL A 632 18.05 -1.18 -32.98
C VAL A 632 18.64 -2.58 -33.23
N ALA A 633 18.07 -3.63 -32.64
CA ALA A 633 18.53 -5.01 -32.83
C ALA A 633 17.35 -5.99 -32.87
N GLY A 634 17.45 -7.00 -33.73
CA GLY A 634 16.42 -8.04 -33.88
C GLY A 634 15.38 -7.77 -34.96
N GLY A 635 14.68 -8.85 -35.29
CA GLY A 635 13.63 -8.90 -36.31
C GLY A 635 12.49 -9.87 -35.97
N GLU A 636 12.61 -10.64 -34.88
CA GLU A 636 11.64 -11.68 -34.57
C GLU A 636 10.45 -11.11 -33.80
N VAL A 637 9.27 -11.15 -34.41
CA VAL A 637 8.06 -10.49 -33.91
C VAL A 637 7.37 -11.41 -32.91
N THR A 638 7.24 -10.92 -31.68
CA THR A 638 6.58 -11.64 -30.58
C THR A 638 5.42 -10.85 -30.00
N THR A 639 4.35 -11.52 -29.58
CA THR A 639 3.16 -10.91 -28.97
C THR A 639 3.03 -11.34 -27.52
N GLN A 640 2.57 -10.43 -26.67
CA GLN A 640 2.46 -10.66 -25.23
C GLN A 640 1.20 -9.98 -24.68
N ARG A 641 0.38 -10.75 -23.95
CA ARG A 641 -0.86 -10.27 -23.32
C ARG A 641 -0.56 -9.80 -21.91
N VAL A 642 -0.52 -8.49 -21.72
CA VAL A 642 0.02 -7.81 -20.54
C VAL A 642 -1.11 -7.19 -19.72
N PRO A 643 -1.24 -7.51 -18.41
CA PRO A 643 -2.17 -6.81 -17.52
C PRO A 643 -1.88 -5.31 -17.42
N LEU A 644 -2.92 -4.46 -17.30
CA LEU A 644 -2.72 -3.00 -17.26
C LEU A 644 -1.80 -2.56 -16.11
N HIS A 645 -1.82 -3.23 -14.96
CA HIS A 645 -0.95 -2.93 -13.80
C HIS A 645 0.52 -3.37 -13.98
N ARG A 646 0.85 -3.94 -15.15
CA ARG A 646 2.22 -4.23 -15.59
C ARG A 646 2.71 -3.18 -16.60
N VAL A 647 1.90 -2.19 -16.99
CA VAL A 647 2.26 -1.14 -17.96
C VAL A 647 2.72 0.13 -17.24
N LEU A 648 3.97 0.52 -17.49
CA LEU A 648 4.68 1.62 -16.83
C LEU A 648 4.75 2.91 -17.66
N GLY A 649 4.39 2.86 -18.94
CA GLY A 649 4.32 4.02 -19.82
C GLY A 649 3.69 3.70 -21.17
N TYR A 650 3.11 4.73 -21.79
CA TYR A 650 2.55 4.71 -23.14
C TYR A 650 3.15 5.83 -24.00
N TYR A 651 2.92 5.81 -25.31
CA TYR A 651 3.36 6.88 -26.21
C TYR A 651 2.32 7.97 -26.46
N TRP A 652 1.05 7.78 -26.06
CA TRP A 652 0.00 8.77 -26.33
C TRP A 652 0.22 10.06 -25.56
N GLY A 653 0.69 9.98 -24.31
CA GLY A 653 1.20 11.13 -23.59
C GLY A 653 2.54 11.63 -24.14
N ASP A 654 2.82 12.92 -23.97
CA ASP A 654 4.15 13.46 -24.17
C ASP A 654 5.05 13.27 -22.92
N ARG A 655 6.19 13.95 -22.88
CA ARG A 655 7.03 13.98 -21.66
C ARG A 655 6.48 15.07 -20.73
N PRO A 656 6.25 14.80 -19.44
CA PRO A 656 5.76 15.80 -18.49
C PRO A 656 6.49 17.16 -18.56
N GLY A 657 5.70 18.22 -18.82
CA GLY A 657 6.20 19.59 -19.03
C GLY A 657 6.85 19.85 -20.39
N ALA A 658 6.57 19.04 -21.41
CA ALA A 658 6.81 19.39 -22.81
C ALA A 658 5.70 20.32 -23.32
N THR A 659 6.05 21.23 -24.24
CA THR A 659 5.11 22.21 -24.83
C THR A 659 4.91 22.02 -26.33
N ASN A 660 5.58 21.03 -26.93
CA ASN A 660 5.72 20.85 -28.37
C ASN A 660 4.88 19.71 -28.96
N GLY A 661 4.09 19.00 -28.15
CA GLY A 661 3.10 18.03 -28.63
C GLY A 661 3.65 16.69 -29.15
N TYR A 662 4.96 16.44 -29.04
CA TYR A 662 5.56 15.17 -29.48
C TYR A 662 5.32 14.04 -28.47
N GLY A 663 5.09 12.81 -28.94
CA GLY A 663 4.95 11.63 -28.07
C GLY A 663 6.17 11.41 -27.16
N GLY A 664 5.93 10.83 -25.98
CA GLY A 664 6.89 10.84 -24.87
C GLY A 664 8.22 10.12 -25.11
N PHE A 665 8.31 9.20 -26.08
CA PHE A 665 9.51 8.39 -26.33
C PHE A 665 10.32 8.89 -27.55
N LEU A 666 10.78 8.01 -28.45
CA LEU A 666 11.60 8.40 -29.62
C LEU A 666 10.73 8.90 -30.79
N GLY A 667 9.43 8.63 -30.77
CA GLY A 667 8.44 9.19 -31.69
C GLY A 667 7.25 8.25 -31.93
N ASP A 668 6.20 8.78 -32.56
CA ASP A 668 4.94 8.05 -32.75
C ASP A 668 5.07 6.79 -33.63
N ALA A 669 6.08 6.73 -34.49
CA ALA A 669 6.36 5.57 -35.32
C ALA A 669 6.80 4.32 -34.53
N GLU A 670 7.15 4.47 -33.24
CA GLU A 670 7.45 3.33 -32.35
C GLU A 670 6.24 2.88 -31.54
N ASN A 671 5.25 3.78 -31.38
CA ASN A 671 4.05 3.58 -30.60
C ASN A 671 4.34 2.80 -29.28
N GLU A 672 5.40 3.25 -28.59
CA GLU A 672 6.05 2.53 -27.51
C GLU A 672 5.17 2.44 -26.25
N PHE A 673 5.12 1.25 -25.68
CA PHE A 673 4.60 0.95 -24.36
C PHE A 673 5.74 0.32 -23.55
N VAL A 674 6.03 0.86 -22.36
CA VAL A 674 6.99 0.23 -21.45
C VAL A 674 6.22 -0.60 -20.44
N PHE A 675 6.62 -1.85 -20.24
CA PHE A 675 5.89 -2.77 -19.39
C PHE A 675 6.81 -3.82 -18.74
N ILE A 676 6.30 -4.54 -17.75
CA ILE A 676 7.03 -5.55 -16.97
C ILE A 676 6.72 -6.93 -17.57
N PRO A 677 7.62 -7.57 -18.32
CA PRO A 677 7.35 -8.81 -19.06
C PRO A 677 7.48 -10.10 -18.24
N GLU A 678 8.06 -10.03 -17.04
CA GLU A 678 8.41 -11.17 -16.19
C GLU A 678 7.21 -12.09 -15.91
N GLY A 679 7.41 -13.41 -16.04
CA GLY A 679 6.38 -14.43 -15.78
C GLY A 679 5.24 -14.50 -16.81
N ILE A 680 5.05 -13.48 -17.63
CA ILE A 680 4.02 -13.44 -18.68
C ILE A 680 4.56 -14.20 -19.91
N PRO A 681 3.88 -15.23 -20.42
CA PRO A 681 4.33 -15.91 -21.63
C PRO A 681 4.04 -15.09 -22.90
N PHE A 682 4.81 -15.33 -23.97
CA PHE A 682 4.66 -14.67 -25.26
C PHE A 682 4.55 -15.69 -26.41
N ASP A 683 4.01 -15.26 -27.56
CA ASP A 683 3.95 -16.07 -28.78
C ASP A 683 4.94 -15.50 -29.81
N TYR A 684 5.67 -16.35 -30.55
CA TYR A 684 6.54 -15.94 -31.65
C TYR A 684 5.75 -16.07 -32.97
N VAL A 685 5.32 -14.94 -33.53
CA VAL A 685 4.23 -14.91 -34.53
C VAL A 685 4.71 -14.71 -35.97
N ASP A 686 5.73 -13.90 -36.21
CA ASP A 686 6.33 -13.69 -37.54
C ASP A 686 7.77 -13.16 -37.39
N SER A 687 8.46 -12.90 -38.50
CA SER A 687 9.66 -12.08 -38.55
C SER A 687 9.37 -10.79 -39.32
N ILE A 688 10.15 -9.72 -39.12
CA ILE A 688 10.04 -8.51 -39.96
C ILE A 688 10.43 -8.78 -41.43
N TYR A 689 11.09 -9.91 -41.70
CA TYR A 689 11.41 -10.45 -43.02
C TYR A 689 10.57 -11.70 -43.36
N GLY A 690 9.54 -11.98 -42.57
CA GLY A 690 8.83 -13.25 -42.53
C GLY A 690 7.69 -13.40 -43.54
N SER A 691 6.92 -14.47 -43.35
CA SER A 691 6.03 -15.04 -44.38
C SER A 691 4.76 -14.23 -44.66
N GLN A 692 4.29 -13.45 -43.68
CA GLN A 692 3.23 -12.47 -43.90
C GLN A 692 3.83 -11.07 -44.03
N GLY A 693 4.95 -10.83 -43.34
CA GLY A 693 5.65 -9.57 -43.32
C GLY A 693 4.95 -8.57 -42.40
N VAL A 694 5.72 -7.58 -41.97
CA VAL A 694 5.32 -6.58 -40.96
C VAL A 694 3.90 -6.05 -41.20
N GLU A 695 3.56 -5.65 -42.43
CA GLU A 695 2.27 -5.04 -42.75
C GLU A 695 1.05 -5.97 -42.71
N ALA A 696 1.21 -7.28 -42.93
CA ALA A 696 0.07 -8.19 -42.95
C ALA A 696 -0.41 -8.56 -41.54
N TYR A 697 0.50 -8.64 -40.57
CA TYR A 697 0.16 -8.79 -39.15
C TYR A 697 -0.47 -7.50 -38.55
N TRP A 698 -0.40 -6.36 -39.24
CA TRP A 698 -1.08 -5.11 -38.84
C TRP A 698 -2.49 -4.91 -39.38
N LYS A 699 -2.92 -5.73 -40.37
CA LYS A 699 -4.26 -5.68 -40.95
C LYS A 699 -5.24 -6.51 -40.12
#